data_AF-A0A4S4LQJ3-F1
#
_entry.id   AF-A0A4S4LQJ3-F1
#
_cell.length_a   1.000
_cell.length_b   1.000
_cell.length_c   1.000
_cell.angle_alpha   90.00
_cell.angle_beta   90.00
_cell.angle_gamma   90.00
#
_symmetry.space_group_name_H-M   'P 1'
#
loop_
_entity.id
_entity.type
_entity.pdbx_description
1 polymer ?
#
loop_
_entity_poly.entity_id
_entity_poly.type
_entity_poly.pdbx_seq_one_letter_code
_entity_poly.pdbx_strand_id
1 'polypeptide(L)'
;MASLSKRMSISSTRSGRSQSPLARLVVAPNAESEEWIRAWENTLAQDLIESPVVDVDAETTVEEACELLLSRDMTCLAVKSPSPGASNAPYCGLFDFADVNAFLTFAATRHTYSPEHLGENPRVAQIVEAAKAGRVPVHLVSNLSEKNPLLELPHDASVVSLLGAFSSGTHRVLIKSPSPGSSPSHLGTISDRRLLAYFASFARPASSPSPEASSPIIASPMSSRSASFNSPTSSFLRYLNNPLSSLSLPSLNLHSEVVAVTAADSVLNAMKVMSELGVSSVAVLQEDTGNLLSAVSVTDIGKIVVPSQSNQILSMPLHQLVAQIKLPDGSTDGADKYPVYSVSPTSTLSYTMQKLLASMKSLFPLQCLILLTTIANVLHQHMTANAHRVFVTADSPSSSSPSVAGLAAMGNLSGIVSIVDILSLFARIANLPDVDPTRMQRHRRASSASSHSATSGSFSDLVRTSSRGSLTGRGAGRPPHTVGYEEGDPNVADRMQSGYPRFFIHLSIQKLAVICEQKFGTPSERCILLPSARTAEFCRAFLTVRCVSAHIVQLSLPDSLPGSGIHAVFFPSESFPVAKQFWQHTGLGVSSRLAEHYLSLLARTGTPSSPTAVVPSKTPNKHYAAKSKRVSSISSVNGSSGPAEQTGGSAGKGDVLDADMARFIEERYGRNLNVSSASNAKTALRRRIAGVLFRDSSAENGEAEVELGQSIRGVPVTEKDVYLYPTGMSAICSAHQLALGALGERKSVCFGFPYTDTLKILEKWGPGCYFLGHGLDETLDELETILSTRYAEDPSKPPILALFTEFPSNPLLRSGNLPRIRELADLYDFLVVVDETIGNFVNVQVLPYADIVVTSLTKVFSGDSNVMGGSLVLNPAQRHYEVLKAHMDETYEDIYFDEDAIFMERNSRDFIRRISVIDVNTEVVCDFLHAAKDSASPVIKEVFYPKWQTPENYDLCRIKGPDGREGPSLGTNFTLACPYAILAHYAELDWAESYGVSTNLVRVSVGMEPRDVLLNAFKKALKAAEEAHQAAAS
;
A
#
# COMPACT_ATOMS: atom_id res chain seq x y z
N MET A 1 8.78 69.88 6.08
CA MET A 1 9.40 70.77 7.08
C MET A 1 8.89 70.33 8.44
N ALA A 2 9.66 70.10 9.50
CA ALA A 2 11.10 70.13 9.70
C ALA A 2 11.39 69.54 11.10
N SER A 3 12.65 69.15 11.33
CA SER A 3 13.34 69.11 12.63
C SER A 3 13.02 67.93 13.59
N LEU A 4 13.89 66.93 13.75
CA LEU A 4 15.23 66.88 14.40
C LEU A 4 15.18 66.62 15.92
N SER A 5 15.78 65.52 16.36
CA SER A 5 16.77 65.41 17.47
C SER A 5 17.05 63.91 17.73
N LYS A 6 18.19 63.34 17.34
CA LYS A 6 19.58 63.44 17.87
C LYS A 6 19.74 62.89 19.30
N ARG A 7 20.32 61.68 19.35
CA ARG A 7 21.18 61.02 20.38
C ARG A 7 21.24 61.64 21.78
N MET A 8 21.14 60.79 22.81
CA MET A 8 22.13 60.75 23.90
C MET A 8 22.39 59.33 24.41
N SER A 9 23.66 58.98 24.40
CA SER A 9 24.34 57.88 25.06
C SER A 9 24.54 58.18 26.55
N ILE A 10 24.34 57.20 27.44
CA ILE A 10 24.86 57.22 28.81
C ILE A 10 25.64 55.92 29.03
N SER A 11 26.95 56.08 29.21
CA SER A 11 27.84 55.07 29.80
C SER A 11 27.83 55.27 31.31
N SER A 12 27.69 54.20 32.09
CA SER A 12 28.17 54.19 33.48
C SER A 12 28.79 52.84 33.83
N THR A 13 29.81 52.95 34.66
CA THR A 13 30.91 52.05 34.93
C THR A 13 30.63 51.01 36.02
N ARG A 14 31.27 49.83 35.87
CA ARG A 14 31.68 48.81 36.86
C ARG A 14 31.35 49.06 38.35
N SER A 15 30.74 48.07 39.00
CA SER A 15 31.34 47.38 40.17
C SER A 15 30.65 46.04 40.41
N GLY A 16 31.40 45.01 40.80
CA GLY A 16 31.01 43.61 40.66
C GLY A 16 30.25 42.97 41.81
N ARG A 17 29.74 41.77 41.56
CA ARG A 17 29.69 40.66 42.53
C ARG A 17 29.31 39.35 41.84
N SER A 18 30.01 38.29 42.25
CA SER A 18 29.59 36.88 42.26
C SER A 18 29.29 36.21 40.92
N GLN A 19 30.31 35.52 40.39
CA GLN A 19 30.16 34.47 39.39
C GLN A 19 29.35 33.30 39.98
N SER A 20 28.21 32.98 39.37
CA SER A 20 27.67 31.61 39.31
C SER A 20 28.02 31.01 37.94
N PRO A 21 28.27 29.70 37.82
CA PRO A 21 28.78 29.10 36.59
C PRO A 21 27.62 28.83 35.62
N LEU A 22 27.11 29.87 34.96
CA LEU A 22 26.39 29.73 33.70
C LEU A 22 27.43 29.71 32.58
N ALA A 23 27.41 28.66 31.76
CA ALA A 23 28.29 28.48 30.62
C ALA A 23 28.34 29.77 29.77
N ARG A 24 29.54 30.29 29.51
CA ARG A 24 29.74 31.41 28.57
C ARG A 24 29.18 30.99 27.19
N LEU A 25 28.08 31.59 26.78
CA LEU A 25 27.55 31.48 25.42
C LEU A 25 28.62 31.97 24.43
N VAL A 26 29.02 31.12 23.49
CA VAL A 26 29.95 31.49 22.41
C VAL A 26 29.19 32.30 21.37
N VAL A 27 29.42 33.61 21.32
CA VAL A 27 28.88 34.50 20.29
C VAL A 27 29.86 34.53 19.11
N ALA A 28 29.42 34.10 17.93
CA ALA A 28 30.13 34.23 16.66
C ALA A 28 29.48 35.36 15.82
N PRO A 29 30.24 36.15 15.02
CA PRO A 29 31.65 35.93 14.66
C PRO A 29 32.66 36.38 15.73
N ASN A 30 33.73 35.59 15.90
CA ASN A 30 34.90 35.81 16.76
C ASN A 30 36.17 35.16 16.15
N ALA A 31 37.33 35.27 16.80
CA ALA A 31 38.59 34.70 16.29
C ALA A 31 38.54 33.17 16.05
N GLU A 32 37.73 32.42 16.80
CA GLU A 32 37.52 30.98 16.56
C GLU A 32 36.70 30.74 15.29
N SER A 33 35.74 31.62 14.97
CA SER A 33 34.95 31.49 13.74
C SER A 33 35.72 31.82 12.46
N GLU A 34 36.75 32.67 12.52
CA GLU A 34 37.65 32.93 11.38
C GLU A 34 38.41 31.67 10.96
N GLU A 35 38.75 30.80 11.91
CA GLU A 35 39.40 29.51 11.64
C GLU A 35 38.45 28.54 10.92
N TRP A 36 37.18 28.50 11.33
CA TRP A 36 36.15 27.69 10.66
C TRP A 36 35.95 28.15 9.21
N ILE A 37 35.85 29.46 8.99
CA ILE A 37 35.63 30.06 7.66
C ILE A 37 36.79 29.71 6.74
N ARG A 38 38.04 29.84 7.19
CA ARG A 38 39.21 29.43 6.39
C ARG A 38 39.18 27.95 6.03
N ALA A 39 38.73 27.08 6.93
CA ALA A 39 38.59 25.66 6.61
C ALA A 39 37.48 25.41 5.57
N TRP A 40 36.36 26.14 5.64
CA TRP A 40 35.28 26.07 4.67
C TRP A 40 35.68 26.63 3.30
N GLU A 41 36.49 27.68 3.25
CA GLU A 41 37.04 28.24 2.00
C GLU A 41 37.99 27.26 1.30
N ASN A 42 38.78 26.51 2.07
CA ASN A 42 39.75 25.54 1.54
C ASN A 42 39.15 24.17 1.18
N THR A 43 37.88 23.92 1.48
CA THR A 43 37.18 22.68 1.12
C THR A 43 36.43 22.87 -0.19
N LEU A 44 36.70 22.02 -1.19
CA LEU A 44 36.09 22.14 -2.50
C LEU A 44 34.68 21.51 -2.52
N ALA A 45 33.78 22.13 -3.26
CA ALA A 45 32.41 21.65 -3.46
C ALA A 45 32.39 20.28 -4.13
N GLN A 46 33.31 20.00 -5.07
CA GLN A 46 33.41 18.69 -5.72
C GLN A 46 33.64 17.53 -4.73
N ASP A 47 34.23 17.79 -3.57
CA ASP A 47 34.47 16.77 -2.53
C ASP A 47 33.17 16.38 -1.80
N LEU A 48 32.10 17.16 -1.99
CA LEU A 48 30.78 16.95 -1.38
C LEU A 48 29.76 16.33 -2.34
N ILE A 49 30.12 16.00 -3.58
CA ILE A 49 29.21 15.38 -4.58
C ILE A 49 28.55 14.13 -3.99
N GLU A 50 27.21 14.11 -3.99
CA GLU A 50 26.42 13.01 -3.41
C GLU A 50 26.02 11.95 -4.45
N SER A 51 25.83 12.36 -5.70
CA SER A 51 25.33 11.48 -6.76
C SER A 51 25.71 12.02 -8.15
N PRO A 52 25.78 11.15 -9.18
CA PRO A 52 25.87 11.59 -10.56
C PRO A 52 24.61 12.37 -10.96
N VAL A 53 24.74 13.25 -11.95
CA VAL A 53 23.57 13.91 -12.54
C VAL A 53 22.71 12.85 -13.23
N VAL A 54 21.45 12.74 -12.82
CA VAL A 54 20.47 11.89 -13.49
C VAL A 54 19.55 12.80 -14.27
N ASP A 55 19.56 12.62 -15.59
CA ASP A 55 18.80 13.45 -16.50
C ASP A 55 17.68 12.72 -17.23
N VAL A 56 16.74 13.51 -17.73
CA VAL A 56 15.61 13.10 -18.57
C VAL A 56 15.52 14.01 -19.78
N ASP A 57 15.02 13.48 -20.89
CA ASP A 57 14.82 14.25 -22.10
C ASP A 57 13.66 15.25 -21.91
N ALA A 58 13.73 16.42 -22.57
CA ALA A 58 12.74 17.49 -22.40
C ALA A 58 11.30 17.03 -22.70
N GLU A 59 11.16 16.13 -23.67
CA GLU A 59 9.88 15.60 -24.17
C GLU A 59 9.37 14.37 -23.40
N THR A 60 10.13 13.89 -22.41
CA THR A 60 9.67 12.87 -21.46
C THR A 60 8.42 13.38 -20.75
N THR A 61 7.43 12.52 -20.55
CA THR A 61 6.20 12.93 -19.89
C THR A 61 6.40 13.18 -18.40
N VAL A 62 5.56 14.02 -17.80
CA VAL A 62 5.58 14.23 -16.34
C VAL A 62 5.35 12.93 -15.59
N GLU A 63 4.52 12.04 -16.12
CA GLU A 63 4.20 10.72 -15.58
C GLU A 63 5.43 9.80 -15.54
N GLU A 64 6.16 9.69 -16.65
CA GLU A 64 7.42 8.91 -16.71
C GLU A 64 8.51 9.51 -15.81
N ALA A 65 8.60 10.84 -15.75
CA ALA A 65 9.52 11.52 -14.85
C ALA A 65 9.17 11.26 -13.37
N CYS A 66 7.88 11.23 -13.01
CA CYS A 66 7.42 10.82 -11.68
C CYS A 66 7.77 9.35 -11.37
N GLU A 67 7.61 8.44 -12.34
CA GLU A 67 7.97 7.03 -12.18
C GLU A 67 9.47 6.85 -11.97
N LEU A 68 10.31 7.65 -12.64
CA LEU A 68 11.76 7.67 -12.38
C LEU A 68 12.11 8.17 -10.98
N LEU A 69 11.42 9.22 -10.49
CA LEU A 69 11.57 9.69 -9.10
C LEU A 69 11.22 8.58 -8.10
N LEU A 70 10.12 7.85 -8.33
CA LEU A 70 9.63 6.82 -7.42
C LEU A 70 10.43 5.51 -7.49
N SER A 71 10.70 4.99 -8.69
CA SER A 71 11.36 3.70 -8.92
C SER A 71 12.83 3.69 -8.50
N ARG A 72 13.51 4.83 -8.58
CA ARG A 72 14.92 4.98 -8.20
C ARG A 72 15.10 5.64 -6.82
N ASP A 73 14.01 5.86 -6.08
CA ASP A 73 13.95 6.63 -4.81
C ASP A 73 14.74 7.95 -4.88
N MET A 74 14.56 8.65 -6.00
CA MET A 74 15.23 9.91 -6.28
C MET A 74 14.37 11.09 -5.82
N THR A 75 15.03 12.21 -5.53
CA THR A 75 14.36 13.42 -5.04
C THR A 75 14.35 14.55 -6.07
N CYS A 76 15.07 14.42 -7.18
CA CYS A 76 15.12 15.41 -8.25
C CYS A 76 15.73 14.81 -9.54
N LEU A 77 15.31 15.31 -10.70
CA LEU A 77 15.84 14.99 -12.04
C LEU A 77 16.30 16.28 -12.74
N ALA A 78 17.36 16.19 -13.54
CA ALA A 78 17.79 17.28 -14.44
C ALA A 78 17.10 17.14 -15.80
N VAL A 79 16.39 18.18 -16.26
CA VAL A 79 15.69 18.15 -17.55
C VAL A 79 16.59 18.73 -18.63
N LYS A 80 16.88 17.95 -19.68
CA LYS A 80 17.68 18.39 -20.82
C LYS A 80 17.01 19.52 -21.59
N SER A 81 17.82 20.37 -22.23
CA SER A 81 17.32 21.47 -23.07
C SER A 81 16.67 20.95 -24.38
N PRO A 82 15.45 21.39 -24.75
CA PRO A 82 14.73 20.93 -25.96
C PRO A 82 15.33 21.39 -27.29
N SER A 83 16.31 22.31 -27.30
CA SER A 83 16.96 22.80 -28.52
C SER A 83 18.46 23.07 -28.25
N PRO A 84 19.38 22.20 -28.68
CA PRO A 84 20.82 22.35 -28.41
C PRO A 84 21.52 23.49 -29.18
N GLY A 85 20.78 24.33 -29.91
CA GLY A 85 21.33 25.35 -30.82
C GLY A 85 21.35 26.80 -30.34
N ALA A 86 20.63 27.16 -29.26
CA ALA A 86 20.48 28.58 -28.85
C ALA A 86 21.16 28.93 -27.51
N SER A 87 21.42 27.95 -26.65
CA SER A 87 22.22 28.13 -25.43
C SER A 87 23.14 26.92 -25.25
N ASN A 88 24.40 27.15 -24.91
CA ASN A 88 25.40 26.11 -24.61
C ASN A 88 25.09 25.36 -23.27
N ALA A 89 23.85 25.44 -22.76
CA ALA A 89 23.43 24.89 -21.48
C ALA A 89 22.75 23.52 -21.68
N PRO A 90 23.30 22.42 -21.15
CA PRO A 90 22.79 21.07 -21.38
C PRO A 90 21.43 20.79 -20.71
N TYR A 91 21.07 21.57 -19.68
CA TYR A 91 19.83 21.42 -18.92
C TYR A 91 19.02 22.72 -18.91
N CYS A 92 17.69 22.61 -18.97
CA CYS A 92 16.77 23.75 -18.92
C CYS A 92 16.09 23.91 -17.55
N GLY A 93 16.14 22.89 -16.68
CA GLY A 93 15.52 22.95 -15.36
C GLY A 93 15.75 21.70 -14.51
N LEU A 94 15.31 21.77 -13.27
CA LEU A 94 15.22 20.65 -12.34
C LEU A 94 13.74 20.27 -12.15
N PHE A 95 13.47 18.99 -11.88
CA PHE A 95 12.12 18.48 -11.66
C PHE A 95 12.07 17.64 -10.38
N ASP A 96 11.20 18.00 -9.43
CA ASP A 96 11.02 17.32 -8.15
C ASP A 96 9.55 17.22 -7.69
N PHE A 97 9.31 16.63 -6.51
CA PHE A 97 7.96 16.47 -5.97
C PHE A 97 7.26 17.78 -5.60
N ALA A 98 7.98 18.90 -5.44
CA ALA A 98 7.33 20.20 -5.26
C ALA A 98 6.70 20.67 -6.58
N ASP A 99 7.36 20.41 -7.72
CA ASP A 99 6.82 20.67 -9.05
C ASP A 99 5.63 19.76 -9.36
N VAL A 100 5.71 18.47 -8.97
CA VAL A 100 4.58 17.54 -9.04
C VAL A 100 3.40 18.03 -8.20
N ASN A 101 3.62 18.47 -6.97
CA ASN A 101 2.56 19.02 -6.13
C ASN A 101 1.93 20.28 -6.77
N ALA A 102 2.74 21.19 -7.31
CA ALA A 102 2.24 22.38 -8.00
C ALA A 102 1.39 22.01 -9.23
N PHE A 103 1.86 21.05 -10.02
CA PHE A 103 1.17 20.56 -11.21
C PHE A 103 -0.15 19.85 -10.89
N LEU A 104 -0.15 18.95 -9.90
CA LEU A 104 -1.35 18.25 -9.45
C LEU A 104 -2.36 19.20 -8.80
N THR A 105 -1.89 20.16 -8.02
CA THR A 105 -2.75 21.20 -7.42
C THR A 105 -3.40 22.02 -8.53
N PHE A 106 -2.61 22.50 -9.49
CA PHE A 106 -3.11 23.24 -10.65
C PHE A 106 -4.14 22.44 -11.46
N ALA A 107 -3.88 21.16 -11.71
CA ALA A 107 -4.84 20.29 -12.38
C ALA A 107 -6.14 20.22 -11.57
N ALA A 108 -6.08 19.92 -10.27
CA ALA A 108 -7.24 19.77 -9.40
C ALA A 108 -8.05 21.06 -9.19
N THR A 109 -7.42 22.24 -9.26
CA THR A 109 -8.07 23.53 -9.01
C THR A 109 -8.34 24.35 -10.27
N ARG A 110 -8.13 23.81 -11.47
CA ARG A 110 -8.26 24.60 -12.71
C ARG A 110 -9.62 25.31 -12.88
N HIS A 111 -10.69 24.71 -12.36
CA HIS A 111 -12.07 25.19 -12.47
C HIS A 111 -12.32 26.47 -11.64
N THR A 112 -11.40 26.80 -10.71
CA THR A 112 -11.49 28.02 -9.91
C THR A 112 -10.76 29.21 -10.53
N TYR A 113 -10.05 29.05 -11.65
CA TYR A 113 -9.34 30.15 -12.32
C TYR A 113 -10.19 30.75 -13.44
N SER A 114 -10.28 32.08 -13.50
CA SER A 114 -10.93 32.76 -14.61
C SER A 114 -10.07 32.71 -15.89
N PRO A 115 -10.68 32.77 -17.10
CA PRO A 115 -9.95 32.78 -18.37
C PRO A 115 -8.90 33.90 -18.48
N GLU A 116 -9.10 35.01 -17.75
CA GLU A 116 -8.18 36.15 -17.70
C GLU A 116 -6.88 35.80 -16.94
N HIS A 117 -6.95 35.03 -15.85
CA HIS A 117 -5.76 34.61 -15.08
C HIS A 117 -4.90 33.55 -15.80
N LEU A 118 -5.50 32.74 -16.68
CA LEU A 118 -4.77 31.76 -17.49
C LEU A 118 -3.95 32.42 -18.63
N GLY A 119 -4.29 33.66 -19.00
CA GLY A 119 -3.61 34.43 -20.04
C GLY A 119 -2.33 35.17 -19.60
N GLU A 120 -2.10 35.30 -18.29
CA GLU A 120 -0.96 36.06 -17.75
C GLU A 120 0.37 35.26 -17.73
N ASN A 121 0.31 33.92 -17.75
CA ASN A 121 1.49 33.06 -17.76
C ASN A 121 1.51 32.12 -18.99
N PRO A 122 2.34 32.41 -20.02
CA PRO A 122 2.37 31.63 -21.25
C PRO A 122 2.76 30.16 -21.03
N ARG A 123 3.50 29.86 -19.96
CA ARG A 123 3.89 28.50 -19.57
C ARG A 123 2.69 27.66 -19.10
N VAL A 124 1.77 28.27 -18.35
CA VAL A 124 0.57 27.60 -17.85
C VAL A 124 -0.40 27.32 -19.00
N ALA A 125 -0.52 28.26 -19.95
CA ALA A 125 -1.30 28.05 -21.17
C ALA A 125 -0.79 26.84 -21.98
N GLN A 126 0.54 26.72 -22.13
CA GLN A 126 1.16 25.57 -22.79
C GLN A 126 0.95 24.25 -22.03
N ILE A 127 1.01 24.27 -20.69
CA ILE A 127 0.68 23.08 -19.87
C ILE A 127 -0.77 22.66 -20.11
N VAL A 128 -1.71 23.60 -20.17
CA VAL A 128 -3.13 23.31 -20.41
C VAL A 128 -3.35 22.76 -21.83
N GLU A 129 -2.67 23.32 -22.83
CA GLU A 129 -2.72 22.84 -24.21
C GLU A 129 -2.11 21.43 -24.35
N ALA A 130 -0.93 21.21 -23.79
CA ALA A 130 -0.29 19.90 -23.74
C ALA A 130 -1.13 18.87 -22.95
N ALA A 131 -1.77 19.31 -21.86
CA ALA A 131 -2.71 18.48 -21.11
C ALA A 131 -3.89 18.07 -21.99
N LYS A 132 -4.52 19.00 -22.73
CA LYS A 132 -5.59 18.69 -23.70
C LYS A 132 -5.15 17.72 -24.79
N ALA A 133 -3.88 17.81 -25.23
CA ALA A 133 -3.29 16.92 -26.22
C ALA A 133 -2.94 15.53 -25.66
N GLY A 134 -3.22 15.23 -24.40
CA GLY A 134 -2.97 13.90 -23.85
C GLY A 134 -1.51 13.64 -23.47
N ARG A 135 -0.61 14.63 -23.53
CA ARG A 135 0.82 14.47 -23.19
C ARG A 135 1.42 15.79 -22.66
N VAL A 136 1.87 15.81 -21.41
CA VAL A 136 2.55 16.98 -20.80
C VAL A 136 4.05 16.71 -20.71
N PRO A 137 4.89 17.36 -21.52
CA PRO A 137 6.34 17.28 -21.41
C PRO A 137 6.87 17.83 -20.07
N VAL A 138 7.86 17.15 -19.49
CA VAL A 138 8.42 17.48 -18.18
C VAL A 138 9.10 18.85 -18.17
N HIS A 139 9.63 19.34 -19.31
CA HIS A 139 10.22 20.69 -19.39
C HIS A 139 9.20 21.81 -19.15
N LEU A 140 7.91 21.57 -19.43
CA LEU A 140 6.85 22.53 -19.12
C LEU A 140 6.57 22.60 -17.62
N VAL A 141 6.87 21.54 -16.87
CA VAL A 141 6.60 21.44 -15.42
C VAL A 141 7.87 21.59 -14.56
N SER A 142 9.07 21.52 -15.14
CA SER A 142 10.34 21.65 -14.40
C SER A 142 10.47 22.99 -13.66
N ASN A 143 10.68 23.00 -12.35
CA ASN A 143 10.70 24.21 -11.53
C ASN A 143 9.39 25.02 -11.63
N LEU A 144 8.25 24.37 -11.85
CA LEU A 144 6.91 24.99 -11.79
C LEU A 144 6.60 25.52 -10.38
N SER A 145 7.19 24.92 -9.35
CA SER A 145 7.07 25.38 -7.97
C SER A 145 7.93 26.61 -7.63
N GLU A 146 8.86 26.98 -8.53
CA GLU A 146 9.88 28.02 -8.34
C GLU A 146 10.82 27.80 -7.14
N LYS A 147 10.85 26.59 -6.56
CA LYS A 147 11.62 26.27 -5.35
C LYS A 147 13.01 25.70 -5.62
N ASN A 148 13.26 25.21 -6.83
CA ASN A 148 14.52 24.52 -7.15
C ASN A 148 15.08 25.04 -8.49
N PRO A 149 15.50 26.31 -8.53
CA PRO A 149 16.09 26.86 -9.75
C PRO A 149 17.37 26.08 -10.09
N LEU A 150 17.58 25.85 -11.39
CA LEU A 150 18.81 25.24 -11.89
C LEU A 150 19.99 26.15 -11.57
N LEU A 151 20.82 25.74 -10.60
CA LEU A 151 22.03 26.46 -10.20
C LEU A 151 23.25 25.59 -10.45
N GLU A 152 24.21 26.13 -11.19
CA GLU A 152 25.45 25.43 -11.54
C GLU A 152 26.65 26.18 -10.93
N LEU A 153 27.54 25.45 -10.24
CA LEU A 153 28.79 25.98 -9.71
C LEU A 153 30.00 25.37 -10.44
N PRO A 154 31.12 26.10 -10.58
CA PRO A 154 32.33 25.55 -11.18
C PRO A 154 32.99 24.49 -10.28
N HIS A 155 33.80 23.60 -10.84
CA HIS A 155 34.48 22.51 -10.10
C HIS A 155 35.37 22.99 -8.94
N ASP A 156 35.90 24.21 -9.03
CA ASP A 156 36.76 24.86 -8.05
C ASP A 156 35.98 25.68 -7.00
N ALA A 157 34.65 25.66 -7.04
CA ALA A 157 33.81 26.29 -6.03
C ALA A 157 34.11 25.72 -4.63
N SER A 158 34.05 26.56 -3.60
CA SER A 158 34.27 26.16 -2.20
C SER A 158 32.97 25.82 -1.48
N VAL A 159 33.07 25.24 -0.28
CA VAL A 159 31.92 25.07 0.63
C VAL A 159 31.24 26.41 0.95
N VAL A 160 31.97 27.53 0.99
CA VAL A 160 31.39 28.88 1.17
C VAL A 160 30.52 29.27 -0.04
N SER A 161 30.90 28.84 -1.25
CA SER A 161 30.09 29.06 -2.47
C SER A 161 28.78 28.27 -2.41
N LEU A 162 28.82 27.01 -1.96
CA LEU A 162 27.63 26.20 -1.70
C LEU A 162 26.76 26.82 -0.60
N LEU A 163 27.37 27.39 0.43
CA LEU A 163 26.66 28.05 1.52
C LEU A 163 25.89 29.29 1.04
N GLY A 164 26.46 30.08 0.13
CA GLY A 164 25.76 31.17 -0.56
C GLY A 164 24.59 30.68 -1.41
N ALA A 165 24.79 29.58 -2.15
CA ALA A 165 23.75 28.96 -2.96
C ALA A 165 22.55 28.46 -2.12
N PHE A 166 22.80 27.63 -1.10
CA PHE A 166 21.74 26.99 -0.33
C PHE A 166 21.09 27.89 0.73
N SER A 167 21.79 28.92 1.23
CA SER A 167 21.18 29.92 2.14
C SER A 167 20.11 30.79 1.46
N SER A 168 20.09 30.82 0.12
CA SER A 168 19.07 31.53 -0.66
C SER A 168 17.75 30.74 -0.85
N GLY A 169 17.68 29.48 -0.38
CA GLY A 169 16.51 28.61 -0.52
C GLY A 169 16.59 27.60 -1.67
N THR A 170 17.69 27.57 -2.42
CA THR A 170 17.98 26.49 -3.38
C THR A 170 18.14 25.17 -2.63
N HIS A 171 17.68 24.05 -3.20
CA HIS A 171 17.82 22.73 -2.58
C HIS A 171 18.90 21.86 -3.23
N ARG A 172 19.22 22.10 -4.51
CA ARG A 172 20.22 21.33 -5.28
C ARG A 172 21.10 22.21 -6.16
N VAL A 173 22.36 21.80 -6.30
CA VAL A 173 23.36 22.45 -7.16
C VAL A 173 24.06 21.41 -8.03
N LEU A 174 24.29 21.73 -9.31
CA LEU A 174 25.11 20.93 -10.21
C LEU A 174 26.55 21.46 -10.23
N ILE A 175 27.54 20.56 -10.21
CA ILE A 175 28.96 20.92 -10.31
C ILE A 175 29.45 20.71 -11.75
N LYS A 176 29.95 21.78 -12.39
CA LYS A 176 30.49 21.73 -13.76
C LYS A 176 31.82 20.98 -13.82
N SER A 177 32.06 20.34 -14.96
CA SER A 177 33.36 19.72 -15.27
C SER A 177 34.45 20.80 -15.55
N PRO A 178 35.73 20.54 -15.23
CA PRO A 178 36.82 21.51 -15.37
C PRO A 178 37.15 21.96 -16.80
N SER A 179 36.68 21.27 -17.84
CA SER A 179 36.97 21.60 -19.24
C SER A 179 35.66 21.80 -20.03
N PRO A 180 35.46 22.94 -20.72
CA PRO A 180 34.31 23.10 -21.61
C PRO A 180 34.41 22.07 -22.76
N GLY A 181 33.50 21.08 -22.76
CA GLY A 181 33.45 20.00 -23.76
C GLY A 181 33.81 18.59 -23.26
N SER A 182 34.16 18.40 -21.98
CA SER A 182 34.30 17.05 -21.40
C SER A 182 32.94 16.35 -21.31
N SER A 183 32.92 15.04 -21.57
CA SER A 183 31.79 14.15 -21.29
C SER A 183 32.16 13.29 -20.07
N PRO A 184 31.48 13.43 -18.91
CA PRO A 184 30.26 14.23 -18.67
C PRO A 184 30.51 15.73 -18.47
N SER A 185 29.54 16.56 -18.87
CA SER A 185 29.57 18.03 -18.75
C SER A 185 29.51 18.51 -17.29
N HIS A 186 29.03 17.64 -16.39
CA HIS A 186 28.88 17.89 -14.96
C HIS A 186 29.46 16.71 -14.17
N LEU A 187 30.12 17.02 -13.05
CA LEU A 187 30.74 16.03 -12.15
C LEU A 187 29.71 15.33 -11.26
N GLY A 188 28.60 16.01 -10.94
CA GLY A 188 27.53 15.45 -10.11
C GLY A 188 26.65 16.53 -9.45
N THR A 189 25.77 16.09 -8.56
CA THR A 189 24.84 16.95 -7.82
C THR A 189 25.21 17.02 -6.33
N ILE A 190 24.83 18.13 -5.68
CA ILE A 190 24.96 18.34 -4.23
C ILE A 190 23.63 18.88 -3.70
N SER A 191 23.19 18.40 -2.53
CA SER A 191 22.00 18.90 -1.83
C SER A 191 22.35 19.78 -0.62
N ASP A 192 21.40 20.62 -0.21
CA ASP A 192 21.47 21.38 1.05
C ASP A 192 21.65 20.48 2.29
N ARG A 193 21.05 19.28 2.28
CA ARG A 193 21.22 18.22 3.29
C ARG A 193 22.65 17.68 3.35
N ARG A 194 23.28 17.47 2.19
CA ARG A 194 24.68 17.02 2.12
C ARG A 194 25.63 18.07 2.71
N LEU A 195 25.38 19.35 2.43
CA LEU A 195 26.11 20.45 3.05
C LEU A 195 25.88 20.51 4.58
N LEU A 196 24.64 20.30 5.04
CA LEU A 196 24.34 20.24 6.48
C LEU A 196 25.06 19.05 7.16
N ALA A 197 25.14 17.90 6.50
CA ALA A 197 25.89 16.74 6.98
C ALA A 197 27.40 16.99 7.03
N TYR A 198 27.95 17.73 6.08
CA TYR A 198 29.33 18.19 6.13
C TYR A 198 29.59 18.99 7.42
N PHE A 199 28.76 19.99 7.74
CA PHE A 199 28.92 20.76 8.98
C PHE A 199 28.77 19.90 10.25
N ALA A 200 27.85 18.94 10.26
CA ALA A 200 27.73 17.99 11.37
C ALA A 200 28.98 17.11 11.54
N SER A 201 29.62 16.71 10.43
CA SER A 201 30.86 15.92 10.44
C SER A 201 32.10 16.74 10.81
N PHE A 202 32.15 18.01 10.39
CA PHE A 202 33.19 18.99 10.70
C PHE A 202 33.31 19.26 12.22
N ALA A 203 32.28 18.91 13.00
CA ALA A 203 32.28 19.08 14.45
C ALA A 203 32.92 17.91 15.26
N ARG A 204 33.44 16.84 14.64
CA ARG A 204 33.95 15.65 15.37
C ARG A 204 35.44 15.73 15.79
N PRO A 205 35.84 15.21 16.96
CA PRO A 205 37.26 15.05 17.34
C PRO A 205 37.94 13.87 16.62
N ALA A 206 39.24 13.98 16.33
CA ALA A 206 40.01 13.06 15.48
C ALA A 206 40.43 11.70 16.10
N SER A 207 39.75 11.17 17.12
CA SER A 207 40.21 9.96 17.84
C SER A 207 39.19 8.82 17.89
N SER A 208 39.22 7.93 16.88
CA SER A 208 38.83 6.51 17.01
C SER A 208 39.47 5.70 15.86
N PRO A 209 40.23 4.62 16.12
CA PRO A 209 40.93 3.86 15.09
C PRO A 209 39.99 2.92 14.33
N SER A 210 40.23 2.75 13.03
CA SER A 210 39.49 1.90 12.09
C SER A 210 39.97 0.44 12.09
N PRO A 211 39.08 -0.57 11.97
CA PRO A 211 39.45 -1.89 11.50
C PRO A 211 39.08 -2.10 10.02
N GLU A 212 40.02 -2.72 9.31
CA GLU A 212 39.90 -3.57 8.11
C GLU A 212 39.65 -2.93 6.73
N ALA A 213 40.72 -3.01 5.93
CA ALA A 213 40.72 -2.93 4.48
C ALA A 213 40.85 -4.36 3.90
N SER A 214 39.84 -4.80 3.14
CA SER A 214 39.94 -5.98 2.25
C SER A 214 38.91 -5.93 1.10
N SER A 215 39.28 -5.22 0.02
CA SER A 215 39.20 -5.60 -1.43
C SER A 215 37.84 -5.84 -2.17
N PRO A 216 37.75 -5.76 -3.54
CA PRO A 216 38.49 -4.94 -4.54
C PRO A 216 37.68 -4.41 -5.80
N ILE A 217 38.40 -3.67 -6.69
CA ILE A 217 38.22 -3.34 -8.16
C ILE A 217 37.15 -2.28 -8.57
N ILE A 218 37.32 -1.20 -9.38
CA ILE A 218 38.16 -0.80 -10.55
C ILE A 218 38.36 0.75 -10.49
N ALA A 219 39.57 1.35 -10.53
CA ALA A 219 40.21 1.97 -11.71
C ALA A 219 41.56 2.65 -11.34
N SER A 220 42.51 2.71 -12.29
CA SER A 220 43.90 3.22 -12.15
C SER A 220 44.04 4.73 -12.52
N PRO A 221 45.25 5.35 -12.56
CA PRO A 221 45.80 6.14 -11.45
C PRO A 221 46.21 7.58 -11.85
N MET A 222 45.88 8.62 -11.06
CA MET A 222 46.58 9.92 -11.16
C MET A 222 46.71 10.66 -9.82
N SER A 223 47.95 11.04 -9.52
CA SER A 223 48.42 12.12 -8.64
C SER A 223 48.13 12.02 -7.13
N SER A 224 49.12 11.50 -6.42
CA SER A 224 49.41 11.73 -5.00
C SER A 224 49.45 13.23 -4.63
N ARG A 225 48.49 13.69 -3.84
CA ARG A 225 48.70 14.77 -2.87
C ARG A 225 48.12 14.33 -1.53
N SER A 226 48.99 13.90 -0.63
CA SER A 226 48.70 13.78 0.79
C SER A 226 48.44 15.17 1.36
N ALA A 227 47.19 15.61 1.39
CA ALA A 227 46.79 16.72 2.24
C ALA A 227 46.64 16.18 3.66
N SER A 228 47.57 16.53 4.53
CA SER A 228 47.43 16.38 5.98
C SER A 228 46.18 17.15 6.43
N PHE A 229 45.09 16.44 6.71
CA PHE A 229 43.90 17.02 7.33
C PHE A 229 44.26 17.50 8.74
N ASN A 230 44.49 18.80 8.89
CA ASN A 230 44.56 19.46 10.19
C ASN A 230 43.22 19.29 10.92
N SER A 231 43.30 19.05 12.25
CA SER A 231 42.21 18.65 13.15
C SER A 231 40.92 19.49 13.06
N PRO A 232 39.72 18.91 13.24
CA PRO A 232 38.50 19.70 13.45
C PRO A 232 38.46 20.32 14.86
N THR A 233 38.13 21.60 14.92
CA THR A 233 38.17 22.46 16.10
C THR A 233 37.07 22.15 17.12
N SER A 234 37.44 21.81 18.36
CA SER A 234 36.51 21.65 19.50
C SER A 234 35.62 22.89 19.77
N SER A 235 36.00 24.07 19.25
CA SER A 235 35.23 25.31 19.32
C SER A 235 33.94 25.29 18.48
N PHE A 236 33.93 24.65 17.29
CA PHE A 236 32.72 24.56 16.47
C PHE A 236 31.68 23.63 17.10
N LEU A 237 32.10 22.50 17.66
CA LEU A 237 31.21 21.61 18.42
C LEU A 237 30.61 22.31 19.63
N ARG A 238 31.41 23.15 20.33
CA ARG A 238 30.92 23.97 21.44
C ARG A 238 29.85 24.97 20.98
N TYR A 239 30.02 25.57 19.79
CA TYR A 239 29.03 26.45 19.20
C TYR A 239 27.72 25.73 18.84
N LEU A 240 27.80 24.53 18.24
CA LEU A 240 26.61 23.72 17.91
C LEU A 240 25.86 23.21 19.15
N ASN A 241 26.51 23.14 20.32
CA ASN A 241 25.86 22.74 21.57
C ASN A 241 25.11 23.88 22.28
N ASN A 242 25.08 25.09 21.71
CA ASN A 242 24.21 26.16 22.20
C ASN A 242 22.72 25.80 22.01
N PRO A 243 21.85 26.08 23.00
CA PRO A 243 20.39 25.98 22.84
C PRO A 243 19.87 26.86 21.70
N LEU A 244 18.79 26.46 21.03
CA LEU A 244 18.16 27.25 19.96
C LEU A 244 17.75 28.65 20.45
N SER A 245 17.24 28.75 21.68
CA SER A 245 16.84 30.00 22.34
C SER A 245 17.98 30.99 22.60
N SER A 246 19.25 30.54 22.63
CA SER A 246 20.39 31.41 22.93
C SER A 246 21.09 31.96 21.68
N LEU A 247 20.71 31.49 20.49
CA LEU A 247 21.24 31.97 19.22
C LEU A 247 20.46 33.23 18.79
N SER A 248 21.14 34.38 18.68
CA SER A 248 20.52 35.62 18.17
C SER A 248 20.26 35.49 16.67
N LEU A 249 19.12 34.90 16.31
CA LEU A 249 18.79 34.57 14.94
C LEU A 249 17.58 35.39 14.49
N PRO A 250 17.80 36.52 13.79
CA PRO A 250 16.73 37.23 13.07
C PRO A 250 15.93 36.36 12.09
N SER A 251 16.46 35.17 11.71
CA SER A 251 15.85 34.19 10.81
C SER A 251 15.14 33.03 11.53
N LEU A 252 15.48 32.72 12.78
CA LEU A 252 14.72 31.78 13.60
C LEU A 252 13.51 32.51 14.17
N ASN A 253 12.42 32.55 13.41
CA ASN A 253 11.15 32.93 14.00
C ASN A 253 10.63 31.78 14.87
N LEU A 254 11.17 31.66 16.09
CA LEU A 254 10.64 30.84 17.17
C LEU A 254 9.22 31.25 17.60
N HIS A 255 8.62 32.23 16.91
CA HIS A 255 7.28 32.80 17.09
C HIS A 255 6.58 33.14 15.74
N SER A 256 7.02 32.60 14.59
CA SER A 256 6.28 32.76 13.32
C SER A 256 5.03 31.89 13.33
N GLU A 257 3.96 32.37 12.69
CA GLU A 257 2.83 31.51 12.34
C GLU A 257 3.37 30.28 11.60
N VAL A 258 3.15 29.12 12.21
CA VAL A 258 3.45 27.84 11.57
C VAL A 258 2.32 27.54 10.62
N VAL A 259 2.68 27.26 9.36
CA VAL A 259 1.70 26.78 8.39
C VAL A 259 1.19 25.42 8.83
N ALA A 260 -0.04 25.42 9.32
CA ALA A 260 -0.68 24.29 9.93
C ALA A 260 -2.06 24.05 9.29
N VAL A 261 -2.43 22.78 9.22
CA VAL A 261 -3.72 22.27 8.76
C VAL A 261 -4.26 21.34 9.84
N THR A 262 -5.56 21.16 9.90
CA THR A 262 -6.17 20.27 10.89
C THR A 262 -6.12 18.81 10.43
N ALA A 263 -6.22 17.89 11.36
CA ALA A 263 -6.27 16.45 11.09
C ALA A 263 -7.46 16.02 10.20
N ALA A 264 -8.55 16.80 10.16
CA ALA A 264 -9.70 16.52 9.29
C ALA A 264 -9.63 17.23 7.93
N ASP A 265 -8.72 18.21 7.77
CA ASP A 265 -8.49 18.82 6.46
C ASP A 265 -8.13 17.75 5.43
N SER A 266 -8.51 17.99 4.18
CA SER A 266 -8.23 17.06 3.09
C SER A 266 -6.77 17.13 2.63
N VAL A 267 -6.28 16.07 2.00
CA VAL A 267 -4.96 16.06 1.33
C VAL A 267 -4.86 17.20 0.32
N LEU A 268 -5.91 17.45 -0.45
CA LEU A 268 -5.96 18.56 -1.41
C LEU A 268 -5.79 19.91 -0.72
N ASN A 269 -6.37 20.10 0.47
CA ASN A 269 -6.18 21.34 1.24
C ASN A 269 -4.70 21.51 1.64
N ALA A 270 -4.05 20.45 2.12
CA ALA A 270 -2.62 20.50 2.42
C ALA A 270 -1.76 20.78 1.17
N MET A 271 -2.10 20.18 0.02
CA MET A 271 -1.42 20.42 -1.26
C MET A 271 -1.52 21.88 -1.70
N LYS A 272 -2.73 22.46 -1.62
CA LYS A 272 -2.98 23.90 -1.90
C LYS A 272 -2.17 24.78 -0.98
N VAL A 273 -2.26 24.55 0.33
CA VAL A 273 -1.53 25.31 1.35
C VAL A 273 -0.01 25.24 1.11
N MET A 274 0.53 24.07 0.72
CA MET A 274 1.94 23.92 0.37
C MET A 274 2.35 24.67 -0.90
N SER A 275 1.45 24.71 -1.90
CA SER A 275 1.67 25.40 -3.15
C SER A 275 1.56 26.92 -3.00
N GLU A 276 0.44 27.41 -2.45
CA GLU A 276 0.11 28.84 -2.28
C GLU A 276 1.08 29.54 -1.33
N LEU A 277 1.38 28.93 -0.18
CA LEU A 277 2.33 29.49 0.78
C LEU A 277 3.77 29.13 0.45
N GLY A 278 4.02 28.42 -0.65
CA GLY A 278 5.36 28.05 -1.08
C GLY A 278 6.15 27.29 0.00
N VAL A 279 5.50 26.44 0.80
CA VAL A 279 6.16 25.60 1.82
C VAL A 279 6.33 24.17 1.31
N SER A 280 7.38 23.47 1.75
CA SER A 280 7.66 22.07 1.38
C SER A 280 6.98 21.05 2.30
N SER A 281 6.38 21.53 3.40
CA SER A 281 5.70 20.73 4.41
C SER A 281 4.78 21.58 5.28
N VAL A 282 3.74 20.96 5.84
CA VAL A 282 2.78 21.58 6.77
C VAL A 282 2.71 20.79 8.09
N ALA A 283 2.41 21.48 9.18
CA ALA A 283 2.05 20.84 10.44
C ALA A 283 0.61 20.33 10.38
N VAL A 284 0.36 19.11 10.86
CA VAL A 284 -0.99 18.57 11.04
C VAL A 284 -1.33 18.65 12.53
N LEU A 285 -2.36 19.42 12.86
CA LEU A 285 -2.80 19.64 14.25
C LEU A 285 -4.04 18.80 14.57
N GLN A 286 -4.13 18.33 15.81
CA GLN A 286 -5.32 17.67 16.32
C GLN A 286 -6.40 18.74 16.60
N GLU A 287 -7.65 18.48 16.18
CA GLU A 287 -8.74 19.48 16.19
C GLU A 287 -9.16 19.93 17.59
N ASP A 288 -9.15 19.01 18.54
CA ASP A 288 -9.64 19.21 19.91
C ASP A 288 -8.62 19.90 20.83
N THR A 289 -7.34 19.58 20.66
CA THR A 289 -6.26 20.01 21.54
C THR A 289 -5.33 21.06 20.93
N GLY A 290 -5.35 21.21 19.59
CA GLY A 290 -4.39 22.06 18.87
C GLY A 290 -2.94 21.56 18.94
N ASN A 291 -2.73 20.33 19.42
CA ASN A 291 -1.41 19.71 19.53
C ASN A 291 -0.93 19.22 18.16
N LEU A 292 0.40 19.24 17.95
CA LEU A 292 1.03 18.71 16.76
C LEU A 292 0.85 17.18 16.68
N LEU A 293 0.07 16.71 15.70
CA LEU A 293 -0.18 15.30 15.41
C LEU A 293 0.90 14.69 14.50
N SER A 294 1.31 15.43 13.47
CA SER A 294 2.32 15.00 12.48
C SER A 294 2.79 16.16 11.60
N ALA A 295 3.72 15.88 10.69
CA ALA A 295 4.05 16.70 9.54
C ALA A 295 3.70 15.96 8.24
N VAL A 296 3.32 16.68 7.18
CA VAL A 296 3.18 16.13 5.82
C VAL A 296 4.00 16.99 4.87
N SER A 297 4.86 16.37 4.05
CA SER A 297 5.69 17.04 3.05
C SER A 297 5.20 16.81 1.62
N VAL A 298 5.67 17.64 0.68
CA VAL A 298 5.43 17.43 -0.76
C VAL A 298 6.00 16.10 -1.27
N THR A 299 7.05 15.57 -0.63
CA THR A 299 7.58 14.23 -0.92
C THR A 299 6.64 13.14 -0.42
N ASP A 300 6.03 13.31 0.75
CA ASP A 300 5.04 12.34 1.27
C ASP A 300 3.79 12.33 0.39
N ILE A 301 3.33 13.51 -0.04
CA ILE A 301 2.29 13.66 -1.06
C ILE A 301 2.72 13.00 -2.36
N GLY A 302 3.92 13.27 -2.85
CA GLY A 302 4.45 12.66 -4.06
C GLY A 302 4.47 11.13 -4.00
N LYS A 303 4.87 10.55 -2.86
CA LYS A 303 4.97 9.09 -2.68
C LYS A 303 3.63 8.41 -2.45
N ILE A 304 2.59 9.13 -2.03
CA ILE A 304 1.27 8.54 -1.73
C ILE A 304 0.22 8.93 -2.76
N VAL A 305 0.16 10.20 -3.15
CA VAL A 305 -0.82 10.73 -4.11
C VAL A 305 -0.47 10.33 -5.54
N VAL A 306 0.81 10.35 -5.95
CA VAL A 306 1.17 9.99 -7.34
C VAL A 306 0.92 8.50 -7.64
N PRO A 307 1.21 7.55 -6.73
CA PRO A 307 0.85 6.15 -6.96
C PRO A 307 -0.64 5.85 -6.68
N SER A 308 -1.36 6.76 -6.02
CA SER A 308 -2.77 6.56 -5.68
C SER A 308 -3.64 6.49 -6.93
N GLN A 309 -4.47 5.47 -7.01
CA GLN A 309 -5.31 5.17 -8.18
C GLN A 309 -6.72 5.78 -8.08
N SER A 310 -6.97 6.62 -7.07
CA SER A 310 -8.28 7.25 -6.84
C SER A 310 -8.12 8.71 -6.43
N ASN A 311 -8.91 9.59 -7.04
CA ASN A 311 -9.04 11.01 -6.65
C ASN A 311 -9.61 11.16 -5.23
N GLN A 312 -10.19 10.11 -4.64
CA GLN A 312 -10.60 10.12 -3.24
C GLN A 312 -9.42 10.36 -2.29
N ILE A 313 -8.18 10.06 -2.71
CA ILE A 313 -6.96 10.41 -1.97
C ILE A 313 -6.88 11.93 -1.74
N LEU A 314 -7.35 12.75 -2.69
CA LEU A 314 -7.34 14.20 -2.58
C LEU A 314 -8.37 14.70 -1.57
N SER A 315 -9.50 14.00 -1.43
CA SER A 315 -10.51 14.26 -0.39
C SER A 315 -10.23 13.58 0.95
N MET A 316 -9.20 12.72 1.02
CA MET A 316 -8.88 11.96 2.23
C MET A 316 -8.51 12.90 3.38
N PRO A 317 -9.04 12.69 4.59
CA PRO A 317 -8.60 13.44 5.76
C PRO A 317 -7.11 13.19 6.07
N LEU A 318 -6.38 14.23 6.46
CA LEU A 318 -4.95 14.16 6.68
C LEU A 318 -4.53 13.18 7.77
N HIS A 319 -5.35 12.92 8.80
CA HIS A 319 -5.03 11.89 9.79
C HIS A 319 -4.92 10.48 9.18
N GLN A 320 -5.71 10.18 8.14
CA GLN A 320 -5.63 8.90 7.42
C GLN A 320 -4.38 8.85 6.54
N LEU A 321 -4.04 9.94 5.86
CA LEU A 321 -2.78 10.06 5.12
C LEU A 321 -1.58 9.90 6.05
N VAL A 322 -1.61 10.54 7.21
CA VAL A 322 -0.59 10.42 8.26
C VAL A 322 -0.47 8.98 8.76
N ALA A 323 -1.58 8.25 8.89
CA ALA A 323 -1.54 6.84 9.23
C ALA A 323 -0.88 6.00 8.12
N GLN A 324 -1.11 6.32 6.84
CA GLN A 324 -0.43 5.66 5.71
C GLN A 324 1.06 5.96 5.62
N ILE A 325 1.47 7.19 5.94
CA ILE A 325 2.90 7.54 6.09
C ILE A 325 3.54 6.69 7.20
N LYS A 326 2.79 6.39 8.27
CA LYS A 326 3.27 5.69 9.48
C LYS A 326 3.15 4.15 9.42
N LEU A 327 2.28 3.62 8.56
CA LEU A 327 1.95 2.19 8.43
C LEU A 327 3.15 1.28 8.14
N PRO A 328 4.09 1.64 7.23
CA PRO A 328 5.28 0.83 6.99
C PRO A 328 6.13 0.65 8.25
N ASP A 329 6.22 1.67 9.11
CA ASP A 329 7.14 1.67 10.26
C ASP A 329 6.57 0.95 11.50
N GLY A 330 5.24 0.98 11.72
CA GLY A 330 4.58 0.23 12.80
C GLY A 330 4.42 -1.27 12.53
N SER A 331 4.49 -1.67 11.26
CA SER A 331 4.34 -3.08 10.83
C SER A 331 5.51 -3.98 11.24
N THR A 332 6.67 -3.41 11.55
CA THR A 332 7.94 -4.16 11.72
C THR A 332 8.23 -4.59 13.16
N ASP A 333 7.64 -3.94 14.17
CA ASP A 333 7.89 -4.28 15.58
C ASP A 333 6.69 -4.15 16.52
N GLY A 334 5.49 -3.82 16.02
CA GLY A 334 4.27 -3.75 16.81
C GLY A 334 4.24 -2.63 17.85
N ALA A 335 5.20 -1.69 17.82
CA ALA A 335 5.16 -0.48 18.62
C ALA A 335 4.65 0.69 17.78
N ASP A 336 3.64 1.41 18.28
CA ASP A 336 3.28 2.74 17.75
C ASP A 336 4.45 3.70 17.96
N LYS A 337 5.36 3.76 16.99
CA LYS A 337 6.49 4.68 17.01
C LYS A 337 6.10 5.97 16.31
N TYR A 338 5.86 7.00 17.11
CA TYR A 338 5.63 8.35 16.61
C TYR A 338 6.96 8.98 16.17
N PRO A 339 7.07 9.49 14.93
CA PRO A 339 8.17 10.39 14.59
C PRO A 339 8.01 11.68 15.42
N VAL A 340 9.00 12.02 16.25
CA VAL A 340 8.95 13.27 17.02
C VAL A 340 9.48 14.41 16.16
N TYR A 341 8.55 15.08 15.46
CA TYR A 341 8.77 16.25 14.61
C TYR A 341 8.98 17.56 15.36
N SER A 342 9.16 17.51 16.69
CA SER A 342 9.34 18.69 17.52
C SER A 342 10.72 18.77 18.17
N VAL A 343 11.20 20.00 18.34
CA VAL A 343 12.28 20.38 19.25
C VAL A 343 11.75 21.40 20.24
N SER A 344 12.41 21.53 21.37
CA SER A 344 12.14 22.60 22.34
C SER A 344 13.06 23.80 22.11
N PRO A 345 12.73 25.00 22.60
CA PRO A 345 13.67 26.13 22.62
C PRO A 345 14.97 25.84 23.39
N THR A 346 14.96 24.84 24.29
CA THR A 346 16.10 24.36 25.07
C THR A 346 16.95 23.31 24.34
N SER A 347 16.45 22.75 23.23
CA SER A 347 17.19 21.82 22.37
C SER A 347 18.43 22.48 21.76
N THR A 348 19.52 21.73 21.62
CA THR A 348 20.77 22.27 21.02
C THR A 348 20.68 22.35 19.51
N LEU A 349 21.47 23.24 18.89
CA LEU A 349 21.58 23.32 17.42
C LEU A 349 22.08 22.00 16.82
N SER A 350 23.04 21.33 17.46
CA SER A 350 23.55 20.00 17.10
C SER A 350 22.44 18.95 17.08
N TYR A 351 21.62 18.89 18.14
CA TYR A 351 20.49 17.96 18.21
C TYR A 351 19.44 18.26 17.13
N THR A 352 19.19 19.53 16.84
CA THR A 352 18.26 19.97 15.79
C THR A 352 18.76 19.59 14.39
N MET A 353 20.06 19.78 14.12
CA MET A 353 20.71 19.33 12.88
C MET A 353 20.64 17.81 12.72
N GLN A 354 20.88 17.06 13.80
CA GLN A 354 20.79 15.60 13.80
C GLN A 354 19.36 15.13 13.48
N LYS A 355 18.34 15.78 14.05
CA LYS A 355 16.94 15.49 13.70
C LYS A 355 16.62 15.76 12.23
N LEU A 356 17.15 16.84 11.66
CA LEU A 356 17.00 17.14 10.23
C LEU A 356 17.73 16.13 9.31
N LEU A 357 18.85 15.58 9.76
CA LEU A 357 19.68 14.63 9.00
C LEU A 357 19.29 13.15 9.15
N ALA A 358 18.47 12.79 10.14
CA ALA A 358 18.08 11.42 10.45
C ALA A 358 17.31 10.68 9.33
N SER A 359 16.93 11.36 8.25
CA SER A 359 16.23 10.82 7.08
C SER A 359 17.15 10.26 5.97
N MET A 360 18.48 10.42 6.05
CA MET A 360 19.43 9.87 5.06
C MET A 360 19.79 8.40 5.34
N LYS A 361 18.99 7.44 4.87
CA LYS A 361 19.31 6.01 5.01
C LYS A 361 20.35 5.48 3.99
N SER A 362 20.67 6.20 2.91
CA SER A 362 21.38 5.62 1.75
C SER A 362 22.77 6.16 1.42
N LEU A 363 23.36 7.10 2.19
CA LEU A 363 24.59 7.79 1.75
C LEU A 363 25.74 7.86 2.77
N PHE A 364 25.75 7.00 3.78
CA PHE A 364 26.84 6.91 4.76
C PHE A 364 27.76 5.72 4.47
N PRO A 365 29.09 5.89 4.37
CA PRO A 365 30.03 4.77 4.44
C PRO A 365 29.78 3.97 5.73
N LEU A 366 30.01 2.65 5.72
CA LEU A 366 29.72 1.72 6.82
C LEU A 366 30.18 2.21 8.21
N GLN A 367 31.27 2.99 8.27
CA GLN A 367 31.78 3.61 9.51
C GLN A 367 30.91 4.75 10.08
N CYS A 368 30.13 5.47 9.28
CA CYS A 368 29.14 6.44 9.78
C CYS A 368 27.82 5.77 10.20
N LEU A 369 27.53 4.58 9.67
CA LEU A 369 26.38 3.78 10.11
C LEU A 369 26.56 3.27 11.55
N ILE A 370 27.79 2.92 11.94
CA ILE A 370 28.16 2.55 13.32
C ILE A 370 27.91 3.71 14.30
N LEU A 371 28.10 4.97 13.87
CA LEU A 371 27.82 6.14 14.70
C LEU A 371 26.32 6.34 14.90
N LEU A 372 25.51 6.15 13.85
CA LEU A 372 24.05 6.13 13.96
C LEU A 372 23.60 5.00 14.87
N THR A 373 24.21 3.81 14.85
CA THR A 373 23.83 2.70 15.74
C THR A 373 24.28 2.91 17.19
N THR A 374 25.47 3.48 17.42
CA THR A 374 25.98 3.70 18.79
C THR A 374 25.24 4.85 19.48
N ILE A 375 24.78 5.86 18.73
CA ILE A 375 23.95 6.95 19.25
C ILE A 375 22.45 6.56 19.25
N ALA A 376 21.96 5.75 18.29
CA ALA A 376 20.61 5.17 18.32
C ALA A 376 20.41 4.20 19.48
N ASN A 377 21.47 3.57 20.00
CA ASN A 377 21.37 2.77 21.22
C ASN A 377 21.11 3.61 22.49
N VAL A 378 21.38 4.93 22.46
CA VAL A 378 21.01 5.88 23.53
C VAL A 378 19.66 6.56 23.24
N LEU A 379 19.30 6.72 21.96
CA LEU A 379 18.01 7.24 21.51
C LEU A 379 16.99 6.10 21.31
N HIS A 380 16.39 5.65 22.41
CA HIS A 380 15.21 4.81 22.33
C HIS A 380 14.07 5.60 21.66
N GLN A 381 13.55 5.06 20.55
CA GLN A 381 12.43 5.56 19.74
C GLN A 381 12.77 6.73 18.77
N HIS A 382 12.03 6.78 17.64
CA HIS A 382 11.98 7.84 16.60
C HIS A 382 12.74 7.55 15.28
N MET A 383 12.01 7.25 14.22
CA MET A 383 12.42 7.44 12.81
C MET A 383 11.45 8.43 12.14
N THR A 384 11.96 9.25 11.21
CA THR A 384 11.33 10.48 10.71
C THR A 384 11.09 10.51 9.20
N ALA A 385 10.02 11.20 8.79
CA ALA A 385 9.69 11.50 7.40
C ALA A 385 10.72 12.45 6.75
N ASN A 386 10.63 12.63 5.42
CA ASN A 386 11.54 13.42 4.57
C ASN A 386 11.42 14.95 4.80
N ALA A 387 11.44 15.42 6.05
CA ALA A 387 11.19 16.81 6.40
C ALA A 387 12.46 17.68 6.31
N HIS A 388 12.39 18.78 5.54
CA HIS A 388 13.42 19.84 5.51
C HIS A 388 13.27 20.84 6.68
N ARG A 389 12.37 20.56 7.62
CA ARG A 389 11.95 21.44 8.72
C ARG A 389 11.58 20.64 9.97
N VAL A 390 11.78 21.22 11.15
CA VAL A 390 11.34 20.69 12.45
C VAL A 390 10.51 21.75 13.15
N PHE A 391 9.45 21.35 13.84
CA PHE A 391 8.57 22.25 14.57
C PHE A 391 9.11 22.52 15.98
N VAL A 392 8.87 23.70 16.53
CA VAL A 392 9.27 24.04 17.90
C VAL A 392 8.02 23.99 18.77
N THR A 393 8.04 23.19 19.84
CA THR A 393 6.95 23.11 20.81
C THR A 393 7.36 23.69 22.16
N ALA A 394 6.45 24.37 22.85
CA ALA A 394 6.70 24.89 24.19
C ALA A 394 7.00 23.74 25.19
N ASP A 395 7.93 23.98 26.12
CA ASP A 395 8.24 23.02 27.18
C ASP A 395 7.01 22.88 28.10
N SER A 396 6.53 21.64 28.29
CA SER A 396 5.41 21.35 29.20
C SER A 396 5.76 21.84 30.62
N PRO A 397 4.89 22.57 31.33
CA PRO A 397 5.19 22.97 32.69
C PRO A 397 5.32 21.70 33.56
N SER A 398 6.51 21.50 34.14
CA SER A 398 6.74 20.49 35.17
C SER A 398 5.76 20.70 36.32
N SER A 399 5.11 19.63 36.75
CA SER A 399 4.10 19.60 37.81
C SER A 399 4.57 20.30 39.09
N SER A 400 4.05 21.51 39.34
CA SER A 400 3.93 22.05 40.70
C SER A 400 2.86 23.15 40.76
N SER A 401 1.71 22.79 41.35
CA SER A 401 0.59 23.62 41.87
C SER A 401 -0.25 24.45 40.87
N PRO A 402 -1.60 24.37 40.93
CA PRO A 402 -2.47 25.21 40.13
C PRO A 402 -2.70 26.56 40.83
N SER A 403 -2.48 27.67 40.12
CA SER A 403 -3.05 28.96 40.50
C SER A 403 -3.86 29.55 39.36
N VAL A 404 -4.99 30.13 39.73
CA VAL A 404 -6.09 30.56 38.88
C VAL A 404 -5.77 31.89 38.21
N ALA A 405 -5.77 31.93 36.88
CA ALA A 405 -6.15 33.10 36.07
C ALA A 405 -6.27 32.68 34.59
N GLY A 406 -7.45 32.90 34.00
CA GLY A 406 -7.79 32.44 32.66
C GLY A 406 -7.32 33.35 31.53
N LEU A 407 -7.07 32.72 30.37
CA LEU A 407 -7.45 33.10 29.02
C LEU A 407 -6.83 32.04 28.08
N ALA A 408 -7.58 31.62 27.07
CA ALA A 408 -7.29 30.47 26.20
C ALA A 408 -5.86 30.50 25.61
N ALA A 409 -5.07 29.47 25.90
CA ALA A 409 -3.88 29.11 25.12
C ALA A 409 -4.22 27.85 24.31
N MET A 410 -4.73 28.06 23.09
CA MET A 410 -4.86 26.98 22.09
C MET A 410 -3.49 26.74 21.44
N GLY A 411 -2.98 25.51 21.53
CA GLY A 411 -1.80 25.01 20.80
C GLY A 411 -0.45 25.15 21.53
N ASN A 412 0.36 24.08 21.52
CA ASN A 412 1.72 24.02 22.10
C ASN A 412 2.84 24.37 21.11
N LEU A 413 2.49 24.83 19.91
CA LEU A 413 3.41 25.06 18.80
C LEU A 413 3.93 26.51 18.81
N SER A 414 5.24 26.69 19.04
CA SER A 414 5.86 28.00 19.16
C SER A 414 6.54 28.48 17.87
N GLY A 415 7.13 27.61 17.06
CA GLY A 415 7.83 28.04 15.83
C GLY A 415 8.30 26.91 14.90
N ILE A 416 9.21 27.22 13.98
CA ILE A 416 9.78 26.27 13.01
C ILE A 416 11.27 26.54 12.78
N VAL A 417 12.05 25.48 12.53
CA VAL A 417 13.46 25.53 12.15
C VAL A 417 13.67 24.74 10.86
N SER A 418 14.20 25.36 9.82
CA SER A 418 14.53 24.71 8.53
C SER A 418 16.04 24.57 8.31
N ILE A 419 16.42 23.71 7.35
CA ILE A 419 17.82 23.59 6.89
C ILE A 419 18.36 24.95 6.42
N VAL A 420 17.55 25.70 5.67
CA VAL A 420 17.90 27.04 5.16
C VAL A 420 18.19 28.02 6.30
N ASP A 421 17.46 27.93 7.43
CA ASP A 421 17.70 28.81 8.59
C ASP A 421 19.07 28.53 9.23
N ILE A 422 19.45 27.25 9.32
CA ILE A 422 20.75 26.82 9.86
C ILE A 422 21.89 27.18 8.90
N LEU A 423 21.70 26.98 7.59
CA LEU A 423 22.70 27.37 6.59
C LEU A 423 22.84 28.90 6.50
N SER A 424 21.75 29.65 6.65
CA SER A 424 21.78 31.13 6.72
C SER A 424 22.54 31.62 7.95
N LEU A 425 22.48 30.90 9.08
CA LEU A 425 23.30 31.18 10.26
C LEU A 425 24.79 31.04 9.92
N PHE A 426 25.18 29.93 9.31
CA PHE A 426 26.57 29.71 8.92
C PHE A 426 27.04 30.70 7.84
N ALA A 427 26.16 31.09 6.91
CA ALA A 427 26.44 32.09 5.88
C ALA A 427 26.75 33.48 6.49
N ARG A 428 26.03 33.85 7.56
CA ARG A 428 26.31 35.07 8.34
C ARG A 428 27.62 35.00 9.09
N ILE A 429 27.97 33.83 9.64
CA ILE A 429 29.28 33.61 10.26
C ILE A 429 30.38 33.84 9.19
N ALA A 430 30.18 33.32 7.97
CA ALA A 430 31.07 33.52 6.83
C ALA A 430 31.03 34.92 6.19
N ASN A 431 30.28 35.87 6.77
CA ASN A 431 30.17 37.26 6.30
C ASN A 431 29.71 37.40 4.84
N LEU A 432 28.85 36.48 4.36
CA LEU A 432 28.29 36.54 3.01
C LEU A 432 27.28 37.71 2.89
N PRO A 433 27.40 38.57 1.85
CA PRO A 433 26.44 39.66 1.60
C PRO A 433 25.07 39.12 1.15
N ASP A 434 24.00 39.89 1.37
CA ASP A 434 22.63 39.60 0.90
C ASP A 434 21.97 38.30 1.38
N VAL A 435 22.37 37.78 2.54
CA VAL A 435 21.63 36.71 3.23
C VAL A 435 20.36 37.30 3.87
N ASP A 436 19.35 37.63 3.05
CA ASP A 436 18.02 38.08 3.48
C ASP A 436 17.07 36.87 3.61
N PRO A 437 16.79 36.39 4.85
CA PRO A 437 15.87 35.28 5.08
C PRO A 437 14.42 35.64 4.72
N THR A 438 14.11 36.94 4.60
CA THR A 438 12.76 37.46 4.31
C THR A 438 12.47 37.56 2.81
N ARG A 439 13.46 37.32 1.94
CA ARG A 439 13.28 37.39 0.48
C ARG A 439 12.24 36.39 -0.02
N MET A 440 12.18 35.18 0.57
CA MET A 440 11.10 34.21 0.34
C MET A 440 9.79 34.53 1.10
N GLN A 441 9.83 35.28 2.20
CA GLN A 441 8.61 35.71 2.92
C GLN A 441 7.84 36.80 2.14
N ARG A 442 8.53 37.67 1.38
CA ARG A 442 7.86 38.71 0.58
C ARG A 442 7.08 38.16 -0.62
N HIS A 443 7.48 37.00 -1.15
CA HIS A 443 6.70 36.31 -2.19
C HIS A 443 5.37 35.73 -1.67
N ARG A 444 5.21 35.57 -0.34
CA ARG A 444 4.02 34.98 0.31
C ARG A 444 2.95 35.98 0.73
N ARG A 445 3.13 37.29 0.53
CA ARG A 445 2.17 38.34 0.95
C ARG A 445 1.57 39.14 -0.19
N ALA A 446 1.66 38.65 -1.43
CA ALA A 446 0.97 39.22 -2.58
C ALA A 446 -0.09 38.25 -3.08
N SER A 447 -1.18 38.08 -2.32
CA SER A 447 -2.58 37.96 -2.80
C SER A 447 -3.49 37.35 -1.73
N SER A 448 -4.61 38.05 -1.54
CA SER A 448 -5.89 37.58 -1.01
C SER A 448 -6.14 37.54 0.51
N ALA A 449 -7.12 38.36 0.86
CA ALA A 449 -7.81 38.50 2.13
C ALA A 449 -9.14 37.72 2.12
N SER A 450 -9.74 37.58 3.32
CA SER A 450 -11.16 37.23 3.62
C SER A 450 -11.55 35.75 3.51
N SER A 451 -12.40 35.13 4.34
CA SER A 451 -13.03 35.40 5.67
C SER A 451 -13.92 34.19 6.04
N HIS A 452 -13.98 33.81 7.33
CA HIS A 452 -15.06 33.19 8.17
C HIS A 452 -16.03 32.13 7.56
N SER A 453 -16.60 31.13 8.25
CA SER A 453 -16.78 30.76 9.67
C SER A 453 -17.29 29.30 9.72
N ALA A 454 -16.96 28.51 10.75
CA ALA A 454 -17.64 27.24 11.03
C ALA A 454 -18.28 27.26 12.43
N THR A 455 -19.58 26.95 12.44
CA THR A 455 -20.50 26.85 13.57
C THR A 455 -20.27 25.58 14.40
N SER A 456 -20.32 25.73 15.72
CA SER A 456 -20.16 24.65 16.70
C SER A 456 -21.46 23.86 16.93
N GLY A 457 -21.33 22.53 17.01
CA GLY A 457 -22.36 21.61 17.47
C GLY A 457 -21.73 20.54 18.36
N SER A 458 -21.99 20.65 19.66
CA SER A 458 -21.53 19.76 20.73
C SER A 458 -22.21 18.39 20.68
N PHE A 459 -21.46 17.30 20.89
CA PHE A 459 -21.96 16.16 21.67
C PHE A 459 -20.79 15.42 22.33
N SER A 460 -20.87 15.33 23.65
CA SER A 460 -19.93 14.76 24.60
C SER A 460 -20.23 13.29 24.93
N ASP A 461 -19.18 12.61 25.41
CA ASP A 461 -19.18 11.48 26.34
C ASP A 461 -19.60 10.08 25.86
N LEU A 462 -18.62 9.17 25.72
CA LEU A 462 -18.15 8.33 26.85
C LEU A 462 -17.08 7.33 26.39
N VAL A 463 -15.82 7.64 26.71
CA VAL A 463 -14.78 6.64 26.92
C VAL A 463 -14.96 6.11 28.34
N ARG A 464 -15.12 4.79 28.49
CA ARG A 464 -14.81 4.14 29.76
C ARG A 464 -14.13 2.80 29.54
N THR A 465 -12.92 2.79 30.08
CA THR A 465 -11.96 1.70 30.26
C THR A 465 -12.50 0.53 31.06
N SER A 466 -12.06 -0.68 30.71
CA SER A 466 -11.78 -1.80 31.63
C SER A 466 -11.22 -2.96 30.80
N SER A 467 -10.41 -3.91 31.27
CA SER A 467 -9.51 -4.09 32.41
C SER A 467 -8.96 -5.51 32.24
N ARG A 468 -7.73 -5.75 32.69
CA ARG A 468 -7.13 -7.09 32.85
C ARG A 468 -8.11 -8.07 33.51
N GLY A 469 -8.34 -9.21 32.88
CA GLY A 469 -9.05 -10.36 33.44
C GLY A 469 -8.15 -11.59 33.45
N SER A 470 -7.82 -12.06 34.65
CA SER A 470 -7.25 -13.38 34.91
C SER A 470 -8.33 -14.44 34.69
N LEU A 471 -8.03 -15.48 33.92
CA LEU A 471 -8.83 -16.71 33.88
C LEU A 471 -7.89 -17.92 33.92
N THR A 472 -7.96 -18.60 35.04
CA THR A 472 -7.36 -19.89 35.36
C THR A 472 -8.08 -21.02 34.63
N GLY A 473 -7.32 -21.97 34.07
CA GLY A 473 -7.66 -23.39 34.09
C GLY A 473 -8.46 -23.97 32.92
N ARG A 474 -7.78 -24.22 31.80
CA ARG A 474 -7.71 -25.49 31.03
C ARG A 474 -7.31 -25.19 29.57
N GLY A 475 -6.15 -25.69 29.14
CA GLY A 475 -5.65 -25.63 27.76
C GLY A 475 -4.71 -24.47 27.47
N ALA A 476 -3.48 -24.50 28.00
CA ALA A 476 -2.42 -23.62 27.53
C ALA A 476 -2.09 -23.94 26.06
N GLY A 477 -2.16 -22.95 25.16
CA GLY A 477 -1.55 -23.04 23.84
C GLY A 477 -2.33 -22.54 22.62
N ARG A 478 -3.62 -22.16 22.73
CA ARG A 478 -4.41 -21.75 21.54
C ARG A 478 -4.60 -20.23 21.45
N PRO A 479 -4.51 -19.61 20.27
CA PRO A 479 -4.77 -18.17 20.10
C PRO A 479 -6.22 -17.84 20.48
N PRO A 480 -6.45 -17.07 21.56
CA PRO A 480 -7.78 -16.94 22.17
C PRO A 480 -8.78 -16.25 21.23
N HIS A 481 -8.32 -15.33 20.37
CA HIS A 481 -9.17 -14.66 19.40
C HIS A 481 -9.54 -15.53 18.20
N THR A 482 -8.65 -16.42 17.75
CA THR A 482 -8.98 -17.37 16.67
C THR A 482 -9.98 -18.41 17.16
N VAL A 483 -9.75 -18.95 18.36
CA VAL A 483 -10.70 -19.86 19.00
C VAL A 483 -12.04 -19.16 19.24
N GLY A 484 -12.02 -17.95 19.79
CA GLY A 484 -13.22 -17.15 20.00
C GLY A 484 -13.97 -16.85 18.70
N TYR A 485 -13.28 -16.61 17.58
CA TYR A 485 -13.91 -16.46 16.27
C TYR A 485 -14.63 -17.75 15.84
N GLU A 486 -13.97 -18.90 15.92
CA GLU A 486 -14.54 -20.19 15.51
C GLU A 486 -15.67 -20.66 16.44
N GLU A 487 -15.61 -20.33 17.73
CA GLU A 487 -16.67 -20.61 18.71
C GLU A 487 -17.82 -19.59 18.67
N GLY A 488 -17.70 -18.54 17.87
CA GLY A 488 -18.70 -17.49 17.75
C GLY A 488 -18.81 -16.61 19.01
N ASP A 489 -17.72 -16.40 19.74
CA ASP A 489 -17.65 -15.49 20.88
C ASP A 489 -18.05 -14.07 20.44
N PRO A 490 -19.14 -13.50 20.99
CA PRO A 490 -19.60 -12.15 20.66
C PRO A 490 -18.52 -11.08 20.87
N ASN A 491 -17.59 -11.26 21.82
CA ASN A 491 -16.51 -10.30 22.06
C ASN A 491 -15.50 -10.20 20.90
N VAL A 492 -15.44 -11.23 20.06
CA VAL A 492 -14.62 -11.29 18.85
C VAL A 492 -15.50 -10.98 17.64
N ALA A 493 -16.58 -11.74 17.45
CA ALA A 493 -17.43 -11.67 16.27
C ALA A 493 -18.10 -10.29 16.09
N ASP A 494 -18.64 -9.69 17.15
CA ASP A 494 -19.32 -8.38 17.06
C ASP A 494 -18.34 -7.22 16.81
N ARG A 495 -17.04 -7.43 17.01
CA ARG A 495 -15.99 -6.43 16.73
C ARG A 495 -15.43 -6.52 15.31
N MET A 496 -15.73 -7.59 14.57
CA MET A 496 -15.26 -7.73 13.20
C MET A 496 -16.03 -6.78 12.28
N GLN A 497 -15.31 -5.85 11.66
CA GLN A 497 -15.89 -4.92 10.68
C GLN A 497 -15.95 -5.51 9.27
N SER A 498 -15.06 -6.44 8.95
CA SER A 498 -14.94 -7.10 7.66
C SER A 498 -14.19 -8.42 7.81
N GLY A 499 -14.15 -9.20 6.73
CA GLY A 499 -13.43 -10.47 6.65
C GLY A 499 -13.31 -10.94 5.20
N TYR A 500 -12.77 -12.14 4.99
CA TYR A 500 -12.65 -12.70 3.64
C TYR A 500 -14.06 -12.91 3.04
N PRO A 501 -14.39 -12.34 1.86
CA PRO A 501 -15.76 -12.21 1.37
C PRO A 501 -16.60 -13.50 1.24
N ARG A 502 -15.96 -14.66 1.10
CA ARG A 502 -16.66 -15.95 1.07
C ARG A 502 -17.09 -16.46 2.46
N PHE A 503 -16.34 -16.15 3.51
CA PHE A 503 -16.67 -16.53 4.90
C PHE A 503 -17.47 -15.43 5.62
N PHE A 504 -17.18 -14.17 5.25
CA PHE A 504 -17.82 -12.96 5.76
C PHE A 504 -18.48 -12.20 4.61
N ILE A 505 -19.81 -12.25 4.51
CA ILE A 505 -20.54 -11.51 3.47
C ILE A 505 -20.34 -10.00 3.71
N HIS A 506 -19.81 -9.28 2.74
CA HIS A 506 -19.45 -7.87 2.88
C HIS A 506 -20.65 -7.00 3.26
N LEU A 507 -20.44 -5.95 4.06
CA LEU A 507 -21.51 -5.07 4.55
C LEU A 507 -22.33 -4.43 3.41
N SER A 508 -21.69 -4.05 2.30
CA SER A 508 -22.39 -3.52 1.12
C SER A 508 -23.35 -4.54 0.50
N ILE A 509 -22.95 -5.82 0.46
CA ILE A 509 -23.80 -6.92 -0.02
C ILE A 509 -24.96 -7.15 0.94
N GLN A 510 -24.70 -7.14 2.26
CA GLN A 510 -25.76 -7.26 3.27
C GLN A 510 -26.77 -6.11 3.18
N LYS A 511 -26.30 -4.86 3.03
CA LYS A 511 -27.18 -3.69 2.85
C LYS A 511 -28.08 -3.85 1.63
N LEU A 512 -27.51 -4.28 0.51
CA LEU A 512 -28.28 -4.53 -0.71
C LEU A 512 -29.29 -5.67 -0.53
N ALA A 513 -28.90 -6.76 0.15
CA ALA A 513 -29.79 -7.88 0.45
C ALA A 513 -30.96 -7.44 1.34
N VAL A 514 -30.72 -6.61 2.37
CA VAL A 514 -31.78 -6.06 3.23
C VAL A 514 -32.78 -5.22 2.42
N ILE A 515 -32.30 -4.42 1.47
CA ILE A 515 -33.19 -3.66 0.56
C ILE A 515 -34.05 -4.61 -0.29
N CYS A 516 -33.46 -5.70 -0.79
CA CYS A 516 -34.19 -6.73 -1.53
C CYS A 516 -35.25 -7.39 -0.65
N GLU A 517 -34.88 -7.76 0.58
CA GLU A 517 -35.75 -8.38 1.58
C GLU A 517 -36.94 -7.49 1.92
N GLN A 518 -36.72 -6.20 2.14
CA GLN A 518 -37.79 -5.24 2.44
C GLN A 518 -38.72 -5.00 1.24
N LYS A 519 -38.20 -5.07 0.01
CA LYS A 519 -38.96 -4.74 -1.20
C LYS A 519 -39.71 -5.93 -1.79
N PHE A 520 -39.14 -7.13 -1.71
CA PHE A 520 -39.62 -8.30 -2.44
C PHE A 520 -39.84 -9.54 -1.56
N GLY A 521 -39.27 -9.59 -0.36
CA GLY A 521 -39.39 -10.73 0.55
C GLY A 521 -40.56 -10.62 1.53
N THR A 522 -40.85 -11.71 2.22
CA THR A 522 -41.71 -11.72 3.41
C THR A 522 -40.89 -11.55 4.70
N PRO A 523 -41.49 -11.15 5.84
CA PRO A 523 -40.76 -10.98 7.11
C PRO A 523 -40.06 -12.25 7.65
N SER A 524 -40.46 -13.42 7.16
CA SER A 524 -39.85 -14.71 7.50
C SER A 524 -38.74 -15.13 6.54
N GLU A 525 -38.47 -14.37 5.48
CA GLU A 525 -37.51 -14.72 4.45
C GLU A 525 -36.23 -13.89 4.52
N ARG A 526 -35.15 -14.53 4.06
CA ARG A 526 -33.84 -13.92 3.82
C ARG A 526 -33.45 -14.19 2.37
N CYS A 527 -32.48 -13.45 1.84
CA CYS A 527 -31.95 -13.72 0.51
C CYS A 527 -30.43 -13.79 0.42
N ILE A 528 -29.93 -14.44 -0.63
CA ILE A 528 -28.57 -14.28 -1.14
C ILE A 528 -28.62 -13.73 -2.55
N LEU A 529 -27.66 -12.88 -2.88
CA LEU A 529 -27.58 -12.17 -4.15
C LEU A 529 -26.58 -12.88 -5.08
N LEU A 530 -27.02 -13.15 -6.30
CA LEU A 530 -26.24 -13.86 -7.31
C LEU A 530 -26.20 -13.06 -8.62
N PRO A 531 -25.10 -13.14 -9.39
CA PRO A 531 -24.86 -12.25 -10.52
C PRO A 531 -25.72 -12.58 -11.74
N SER A 532 -26.30 -13.78 -11.84
CA SER A 532 -27.08 -14.20 -13.02
C SER A 532 -28.25 -15.14 -12.70
N ALA A 533 -29.17 -15.28 -13.66
CA ALA A 533 -30.30 -16.18 -13.55
C ALA A 533 -29.84 -17.65 -13.42
N ARG A 534 -28.81 -18.04 -14.17
CA ARG A 534 -28.26 -19.41 -14.13
C ARG A 534 -27.64 -19.72 -12.77
N THR A 535 -26.87 -18.79 -12.21
CA THR A 535 -26.29 -18.97 -10.86
C THR A 535 -27.37 -18.97 -9.77
N ALA A 536 -28.41 -18.16 -9.91
CA ALA A 536 -29.58 -18.17 -9.03
C ALA A 536 -30.36 -19.49 -9.07
N GLU A 537 -30.57 -20.04 -10.26
CA GLU A 537 -31.21 -21.33 -10.44
C GLU A 537 -30.37 -22.46 -9.83
N PHE A 538 -29.04 -22.39 -9.99
CA PHE A 538 -28.13 -23.35 -9.38
C PHE A 538 -28.20 -23.33 -7.85
N CYS A 539 -28.33 -22.14 -7.25
CA CYS A 539 -28.56 -21.99 -5.82
C CYS A 539 -29.92 -22.55 -5.39
N ARG A 540 -30.99 -22.24 -6.14
CA ARG A 540 -32.33 -22.78 -5.88
C ARG A 540 -32.36 -24.31 -5.94
N ALA A 541 -31.72 -24.91 -6.95
CA ALA A 541 -31.60 -26.36 -7.07
C ALA A 541 -30.87 -26.97 -5.86
N PHE A 542 -29.76 -26.35 -5.44
CA PHE A 542 -29.01 -26.79 -4.25
C PHE A 542 -29.86 -26.76 -2.97
N LEU A 543 -30.70 -25.74 -2.79
CA LEU A 543 -31.63 -25.59 -1.66
C LEU A 543 -32.78 -26.60 -1.76
N THR A 544 -33.32 -26.82 -2.96
CA THR A 544 -34.45 -27.74 -3.21
C THR A 544 -34.09 -29.18 -2.86
N VAL A 545 -32.89 -29.64 -3.24
CA VAL A 545 -32.38 -30.99 -2.89
C VAL A 545 -32.25 -31.18 -1.35
N ARG A 546 -32.20 -30.08 -0.60
CA ARG A 546 -32.15 -30.08 0.89
C ARG A 546 -33.50 -29.75 1.52
N CYS A 547 -34.60 -29.89 0.77
CA CYS A 547 -35.96 -29.61 1.21
C CYS A 547 -36.19 -28.16 1.68
N VAL A 548 -35.40 -27.20 1.18
CA VAL A 548 -35.59 -25.78 1.45
C VAL A 548 -36.33 -25.15 0.27
N SER A 549 -37.53 -24.62 0.53
CA SER A 549 -38.28 -23.85 -0.47
C SER A 549 -37.54 -22.55 -0.79
N ALA A 550 -37.38 -22.25 -2.07
CA ALA A 550 -36.74 -21.02 -2.50
C ALA A 550 -37.37 -20.47 -3.79
N HIS A 551 -37.45 -19.15 -3.90
CA HIS A 551 -37.94 -18.45 -5.08
C HIS A 551 -36.95 -17.35 -5.50
N ILE A 552 -36.97 -16.97 -6.78
CA ILE A 552 -35.98 -16.07 -7.38
C ILE A 552 -36.67 -14.77 -7.79
N VAL A 553 -36.06 -13.64 -7.47
CA VAL A 553 -36.48 -12.31 -7.93
C VAL A 553 -35.31 -11.63 -8.63
N GLN A 554 -35.53 -11.14 -9.84
CA GLN A 554 -34.55 -10.35 -10.57
C GLN A 554 -34.64 -8.88 -10.17
N LEU A 555 -33.51 -8.29 -9.81
CA LEU A 555 -33.37 -6.85 -9.64
C LEU A 555 -32.85 -6.23 -10.94
N SER A 556 -33.78 -5.70 -11.72
CA SER A 556 -33.49 -4.94 -12.93
C SER A 556 -33.26 -3.47 -12.57
N LEU A 557 -32.22 -2.86 -13.16
CA LEU A 557 -31.98 -1.42 -13.06
C LEU A 557 -32.78 -0.69 -14.16
N PRO A 558 -33.18 0.57 -13.96
CA PRO A 558 -33.68 1.39 -15.06
C PRO A 558 -32.60 1.48 -16.15
N ASP A 559 -33.01 1.35 -17.42
CA ASP A 559 -32.15 1.34 -18.62
C ASP A 559 -31.22 0.13 -18.80
N SER A 560 -31.38 -0.93 -18.00
CA SER A 560 -30.64 -2.19 -18.19
C SER A 560 -31.27 -3.06 -19.30
N LEU A 561 -30.43 -3.80 -20.04
CA LEU A 561 -30.90 -4.74 -21.07
C LEU A 561 -31.82 -5.80 -20.43
N PRO A 562 -32.88 -6.26 -21.11
CA PRO A 562 -33.74 -7.34 -20.61
C PRO A 562 -32.90 -8.58 -20.28
N GLY A 563 -32.95 -9.04 -19.02
CA GLY A 563 -32.15 -10.18 -18.53
C GLY A 563 -30.82 -9.80 -17.86
N SER A 564 -30.40 -8.53 -17.92
CA SER A 564 -29.27 -8.03 -17.13
C SER A 564 -29.75 -7.59 -15.74
N GLY A 565 -29.08 -8.04 -14.69
CA GLY A 565 -29.53 -7.80 -13.32
C GLY A 565 -28.92 -8.78 -12.31
N ILE A 566 -28.81 -8.37 -11.06
CA ILE A 566 -28.56 -9.30 -9.96
C ILE A 566 -29.86 -10.04 -9.60
N HIS A 567 -29.73 -11.24 -9.09
CA HIS A 567 -30.83 -12.12 -8.75
C HIS A 567 -30.81 -12.42 -7.25
N ALA A 568 -31.92 -12.15 -6.58
CA ALA A 568 -32.11 -12.49 -5.17
C ALA A 568 -32.81 -13.85 -5.07
N VAL A 569 -32.15 -14.81 -4.41
CA VAL A 569 -32.75 -16.10 -4.09
C VAL A 569 -33.29 -16.02 -2.66
N PHE A 570 -34.60 -16.03 -2.52
CA PHE A 570 -35.32 -15.95 -1.25
C PHE A 570 -35.60 -17.34 -0.68
N PHE A 571 -35.44 -17.49 0.63
CA PHE A 571 -35.67 -18.72 1.38
C PHE A 571 -36.04 -18.41 2.84
N PRO A 572 -36.62 -19.37 3.59
CA PRO A 572 -36.92 -19.18 5.01
C PRO A 572 -35.68 -18.81 5.83
N SER A 573 -35.79 -17.82 6.71
CA SER A 573 -34.66 -17.21 7.45
C SER A 573 -33.81 -18.24 8.21
N GLU A 574 -34.44 -19.26 8.78
CA GLU A 574 -33.80 -20.35 9.49
C GLU A 574 -32.88 -21.21 8.61
N SER A 575 -33.07 -21.18 7.29
CA SER A 575 -32.27 -21.92 6.31
C SER A 575 -31.03 -21.15 5.85
N PHE A 576 -30.79 -19.95 6.37
CA PHE A 576 -29.61 -19.16 6.02
C PHE A 576 -28.27 -19.89 6.20
N PRO A 577 -28.04 -20.72 7.24
CA PRO A 577 -26.80 -21.50 7.34
C PRO A 577 -26.58 -22.44 6.16
N VAL A 578 -27.64 -23.04 5.61
CA VAL A 578 -27.58 -23.93 4.44
C VAL A 578 -27.31 -23.11 3.18
N ALA A 579 -28.05 -22.02 2.98
CA ALA A 579 -27.86 -21.10 1.86
C ALA A 579 -26.44 -20.50 1.83
N LYS A 580 -25.89 -20.15 3.00
CA LYS A 580 -24.52 -19.65 3.14
C LYS A 580 -23.47 -20.67 2.69
N GLN A 581 -23.71 -21.97 2.81
CA GLN A 581 -22.79 -22.99 2.28
C GLN A 581 -22.66 -22.91 0.76
N PHE A 582 -23.76 -22.61 0.04
CA PHE A 582 -23.70 -22.38 -1.40
C PHE A 582 -22.79 -21.18 -1.71
N TRP A 583 -23.02 -20.05 -1.05
CA TRP A 583 -22.20 -18.84 -1.18
C TRP A 583 -20.72 -19.12 -0.93
N GLN A 584 -20.42 -19.76 0.20
CA GLN A 584 -19.07 -20.01 0.64
C GLN A 584 -18.36 -20.98 -0.31
N HIS A 585 -18.95 -22.13 -0.59
CA HIS A 585 -18.24 -23.21 -1.30
C HIS A 585 -18.12 -22.91 -2.80
N THR A 586 -19.18 -22.40 -3.44
CA THR A 586 -19.16 -22.11 -4.88
C THR A 586 -18.43 -20.82 -5.21
N GLY A 587 -18.43 -19.84 -4.29
CA GLY A 587 -17.89 -18.51 -4.55
C GLY A 587 -18.60 -17.73 -5.66
N LEU A 588 -19.85 -18.09 -5.99
CA LEU A 588 -20.68 -17.46 -7.04
C LEU A 588 -21.48 -16.23 -6.56
N GLY A 589 -21.24 -15.77 -5.33
CA GLY A 589 -21.86 -14.58 -4.79
C GLY A 589 -21.50 -13.30 -5.55
N VAL A 590 -22.37 -12.28 -5.51
CA VAL A 590 -22.03 -10.93 -6.00
C VAL A 590 -20.83 -10.36 -5.26
N SER A 591 -19.99 -9.58 -5.95
CA SER A 591 -18.85 -8.91 -5.31
C SER A 591 -19.29 -7.67 -4.50
N SER A 592 -18.42 -7.20 -3.62
CA SER A 592 -18.67 -5.97 -2.85
C SER A 592 -18.78 -4.74 -3.77
N ARG A 593 -17.94 -4.65 -4.81
CA ARG A 593 -18.01 -3.58 -5.81
C ARG A 593 -19.31 -3.62 -6.60
N LEU A 594 -19.77 -4.81 -7.02
CA LEU A 594 -21.06 -4.95 -7.69
C LEU A 594 -22.21 -4.52 -6.77
N ALA A 595 -22.17 -4.89 -5.49
CA ALA A 595 -23.18 -4.43 -4.54
C ALA A 595 -23.16 -2.90 -4.34
N GLU A 596 -21.98 -2.28 -4.26
CA GLU A 596 -21.83 -0.82 -4.17
C GLU A 596 -22.33 -0.09 -5.41
N HIS A 597 -22.05 -0.65 -6.59
CA HIS A 597 -22.58 -0.15 -7.86
C HIS A 597 -24.12 -0.09 -7.81
N TYR A 598 -24.79 -1.18 -7.42
CA TYR A 598 -26.25 -1.22 -7.28
C TYR A 598 -26.78 -0.26 -6.22
N LEU A 599 -26.13 -0.18 -5.05
CA LEU A 599 -26.52 0.76 -3.99
C LEU A 599 -26.44 2.22 -4.46
N SER A 600 -25.39 2.57 -5.23
CA SER A 600 -25.21 3.92 -5.77
C SER A 600 -26.31 4.28 -6.77
N LEU A 601 -26.73 3.33 -7.62
CA LEU A 601 -27.80 3.54 -8.59
C LEU A 601 -29.16 3.68 -7.90
N LEU A 602 -29.45 2.84 -6.91
CA LEU A 602 -30.69 2.95 -6.12
C LEU A 602 -30.78 4.33 -5.45
N ALA A 603 -29.68 4.86 -4.91
CA ALA A 603 -29.63 6.20 -4.32
C ALA A 603 -29.90 7.32 -5.35
N ARG A 604 -29.42 7.17 -6.60
CA ARG A 604 -29.65 8.14 -7.69
C ARG A 604 -31.09 8.14 -8.19
N THR A 605 -31.77 7.00 -8.15
CA THR A 605 -33.18 6.88 -8.57
C THR A 605 -34.20 7.36 -7.55
N GLY A 606 -33.78 7.76 -6.34
CA GLY A 606 -34.67 8.13 -5.24
C GLY A 606 -34.40 9.52 -4.65
N THR A 607 -35.10 10.54 -5.12
CA THR A 607 -35.68 11.63 -4.28
C THR A 607 -37.00 12.09 -4.93
N PRO A 608 -38.07 12.44 -4.15
CA PRO A 608 -37.96 13.26 -2.95
C PRO A 608 -38.81 12.85 -1.71
N SER A 609 -38.48 13.56 -0.61
CA SER A 609 -39.15 13.75 0.69
C SER A 609 -38.90 12.75 1.83
N SER A 610 -38.20 13.25 2.86
CA SER A 610 -38.17 12.71 4.22
C SER A 610 -39.59 12.55 4.79
N PRO A 611 -39.78 11.61 5.73
CA PRO A 611 -39.93 12.08 7.11
C PRO A 611 -39.27 11.22 8.19
N THR A 612 -38.79 11.93 9.21
CA THR A 612 -38.63 11.57 10.62
C THR A 612 -37.83 10.30 10.96
N ALA A 613 -36.57 10.54 11.34
CA ALA A 613 -35.75 9.60 12.08
C ALA A 613 -36.48 9.12 13.35
N VAL A 614 -36.82 7.83 13.38
CA VAL A 614 -37.00 7.10 14.64
C VAL A 614 -35.71 6.34 14.87
N VAL A 615 -35.01 6.73 15.93
CA VAL A 615 -33.80 6.08 16.44
C VAL A 615 -34.07 4.58 16.66
N PRO A 616 -33.33 3.66 16.03
CA PRO A 616 -33.40 2.25 16.41
C PRO A 616 -32.72 2.09 17.78
N SER A 617 -33.50 1.66 18.76
CA SER A 617 -32.97 1.17 20.03
C SER A 617 -32.08 -0.04 19.78
N LYS A 618 -30.88 -0.02 20.38
CA LYS A 618 -30.00 -1.19 20.46
C LYS A 618 -30.81 -2.39 20.96
N THR A 619 -30.87 -3.45 20.16
CA THR A 619 -31.20 -4.80 20.64
C THR A 619 -30.07 -5.76 20.27
N PRO A 620 -29.62 -6.60 21.21
CA PRO A 620 -28.44 -7.45 21.04
C PRO A 620 -28.70 -8.63 20.10
N ASN A 621 -27.66 -9.04 19.37
CA ASN A 621 -27.60 -10.25 18.56
C ASN A 621 -28.09 -11.47 19.36
N LYS A 622 -29.22 -12.06 18.92
CA LYS A 622 -29.78 -13.31 19.47
C LYS A 622 -29.78 -14.39 18.40
N HIS A 623 -28.63 -15.01 18.19
CA HIS A 623 -28.51 -16.26 17.43
C HIS A 623 -27.78 -17.37 18.22
N TYR A 624 -28.04 -17.49 19.52
CA TYR A 624 -27.86 -18.75 20.26
C TYR A 624 -28.93 -18.83 21.36
N ALA A 625 -29.76 -19.87 21.36
CA ALA A 625 -30.90 -20.01 22.26
C ALA A 625 -30.56 -20.79 23.54
N ALA A 626 -30.99 -20.28 24.69
CA ALA A 626 -31.33 -21.06 25.88
C ALA A 626 -32.67 -20.58 26.47
N LYS A 627 -33.53 -21.54 26.84
CA LYS A 627 -34.95 -21.41 27.23
C LYS A 627 -35.20 -20.58 28.51
N SER A 628 -36.31 -19.84 28.58
CA SER A 628 -37.45 -20.05 29.52
C SER A 628 -38.41 -18.83 29.71
N LYS A 629 -39.73 -19.12 29.57
CA LYS A 629 -40.98 -18.61 30.19
C LYS A 629 -41.49 -17.14 30.09
N ARG A 630 -42.71 -17.03 29.49
CA ARG A 630 -43.99 -16.30 29.80
C ARG A 630 -43.91 -14.88 30.43
N VAL A 631 -44.67 -13.87 29.96
CA VAL A 631 -46.14 -13.65 30.14
C VAL A 631 -46.67 -12.58 29.14
N SER A 632 -47.99 -12.65 28.88
CA SER A 632 -48.97 -11.88 28.08
C SER A 632 -48.90 -10.31 28.13
N SER A 633 -49.57 -9.47 27.32
CA SER A 633 -50.84 -9.54 26.55
C SER A 633 -51.12 -8.18 25.83
N ILE A 634 -51.97 -8.20 24.79
CA ILE A 634 -53.00 -7.17 24.38
C ILE A 634 -52.45 -5.89 23.67
N SER A 635 -52.55 -5.77 22.34
CA SER A 635 -53.67 -5.25 21.48
C SER A 635 -53.90 -3.74 21.68
N SER A 636 -54.11 -2.83 20.72
CA SER A 636 -54.86 -2.83 19.46
C SER A 636 -54.86 -1.36 18.95
N VAL A 637 -54.62 -1.05 17.67
CA VAL A 637 -55.63 -0.63 16.66
C VAL A 637 -55.66 0.88 16.32
N ASN A 638 -55.38 1.12 15.02
CA ASN A 638 -55.96 2.04 14.01
C ASN A 638 -55.94 3.58 14.09
N GLY A 639 -55.71 4.14 12.89
CA GLY A 639 -56.58 5.17 12.27
C GLY A 639 -55.86 6.44 11.82
N SER A 640 -55.50 6.60 10.54
CA SER A 640 -56.25 7.36 9.51
C SER A 640 -56.13 8.89 9.71
N SER A 641 -55.55 9.72 8.81
CA SER A 641 -55.90 10.01 7.40
C SER A 641 -55.94 11.54 7.21
N GLY A 642 -55.44 12.06 6.09
CA GLY A 642 -56.00 13.27 5.46
C GLY A 642 -55.09 14.52 5.36
N PRO A 643 -55.32 15.38 4.34
CA PRO A 643 -54.29 15.72 3.36
C PRO A 643 -53.95 17.23 3.19
N ALA A 644 -53.00 17.44 2.28
CA ALA A 644 -52.22 18.62 1.90
C ALA A 644 -52.96 19.88 1.41
N GLU A 645 -52.24 21.01 1.46
CA GLU A 645 -52.40 22.14 0.54
C GLU A 645 -51.04 22.81 0.21
N GLN A 646 -50.97 23.35 -1.01
CA GLN A 646 -49.80 23.78 -1.78
C GLN A 646 -49.36 25.22 -1.45
N THR A 647 -48.08 25.56 -1.70
CA THR A 647 -47.66 26.80 -2.40
C THR A 647 -46.20 26.68 -2.87
N GLY A 648 -45.93 27.13 -4.11
CA GLY A 648 -44.65 26.99 -4.80
C GLY A 648 -43.71 28.20 -4.69
N GLY A 649 -42.49 28.03 -5.20
CA GLY A 649 -41.50 29.11 -5.32
C GLY A 649 -40.18 28.71 -6.02
N SER A 650 -40.11 29.05 -7.31
CA SER A 650 -38.95 29.47 -8.14
C SER A 650 -37.60 28.73 -8.12
N ALA A 651 -37.24 28.27 -9.31
CA ALA A 651 -35.94 27.77 -9.73
C ALA A 651 -34.81 28.82 -9.71
N GLY A 652 -33.59 28.37 -9.42
CA GLY A 652 -32.32 29.00 -9.80
C GLY A 652 -31.46 27.96 -10.53
N LYS A 653 -31.18 28.19 -11.81
CA LYS A 653 -30.19 27.45 -12.60
C LYS A 653 -28.79 27.91 -12.18
N GLY A 654 -27.92 26.95 -11.82
CA GLY A 654 -26.49 27.14 -11.66
C GLY A 654 -25.73 26.06 -12.46
N ASP A 655 -25.16 26.51 -13.57
CA ASP A 655 -24.01 26.05 -14.34
C ASP A 655 -23.68 24.55 -14.49
N VAL A 656 -24.05 24.07 -15.68
CA VAL A 656 -23.37 23.03 -16.47
C VAL A 656 -22.07 23.65 -17.03
N LEU A 657 -20.98 22.87 -17.04
CA LEU A 657 -19.55 23.13 -17.43
C LEU A 657 -18.66 23.18 -16.18
N ASP A 658 -17.81 22.20 -15.84
CA ASP A 658 -16.74 21.55 -16.63
C ASP A 658 -16.54 20.09 -16.17
N ALA A 659 -17.46 19.20 -16.57
CA ALA A 659 -17.39 17.75 -16.28
C ALA A 659 -16.23 17.06 -17.01
N ASP A 660 -15.75 17.65 -18.11
CA ASP A 660 -14.74 17.04 -18.97
C ASP A 660 -13.33 17.06 -18.35
N MET A 661 -13.02 17.96 -17.41
CA MET A 661 -11.72 17.85 -16.69
C MET A 661 -11.73 17.09 -15.40
N ALA A 662 -12.85 17.11 -14.67
CA ALA A 662 -13.01 16.16 -13.58
C ALA A 662 -12.79 14.75 -14.13
N ARG A 663 -13.32 14.49 -15.34
CA ARG A 663 -13.07 13.29 -16.14
C ARG A 663 -11.61 13.16 -16.60
N PHE A 664 -10.94 14.22 -17.05
CA PHE A 664 -9.52 14.17 -17.45
C PHE A 664 -8.56 13.86 -16.28
N ILE A 665 -8.79 14.40 -15.08
CA ILE A 665 -7.97 14.12 -13.88
C ILE A 665 -8.27 12.71 -13.36
N GLU A 666 -9.54 12.28 -13.45
CA GLU A 666 -9.99 10.91 -13.18
C GLU A 666 -9.43 9.88 -14.18
N GLU A 667 -9.33 10.21 -15.47
CA GLU A 667 -8.78 9.35 -16.53
C GLU A 667 -7.25 9.21 -16.47
N ARG A 668 -6.55 10.18 -15.87
CA ARG A 668 -5.09 10.32 -16.02
C ARG A 668 -4.28 10.15 -14.73
N TYR A 669 -4.84 10.50 -13.56
CA TYR A 669 -4.21 10.28 -12.25
C TYR A 669 -4.89 9.19 -11.43
N GLY A 670 -6.16 8.88 -11.69
CA GLY A 670 -6.75 7.62 -11.28
C GLY A 670 -6.56 6.59 -12.39
N ARG A 671 -5.70 5.58 -12.23
CA ARG A 671 -5.68 4.42 -13.14
C ARG A 671 -6.93 3.55 -12.95
N ASN A 672 -8.12 4.13 -13.08
CA ASN A 672 -9.36 3.44 -13.36
C ASN A 672 -9.69 3.72 -14.81
N LEU A 673 -9.14 2.86 -15.66
CA LEU A 673 -9.69 2.50 -16.95
C LEU A 673 -11.24 2.67 -16.95
N ASN A 674 -11.78 3.52 -17.83
CA ASN A 674 -13.21 3.73 -18.01
C ASN A 674 -13.93 2.37 -18.16
N VAL A 675 -15.18 2.19 -17.71
CA VAL A 675 -15.95 0.94 -17.88
C VAL A 675 -15.92 0.43 -19.34
N SER A 676 -15.83 1.33 -20.33
CA SER A 676 -15.62 0.99 -21.76
C SER A 676 -14.36 0.17 -22.06
N SER A 677 -13.40 0.11 -21.14
CA SER A 677 -12.16 -0.67 -21.26
C SER A 677 -12.17 -1.97 -20.45
N ALA A 678 -13.28 -2.33 -19.80
CA ALA A 678 -13.43 -3.61 -19.11
C ALA A 678 -13.23 -4.82 -20.04
N SER A 679 -13.73 -4.72 -21.29
CA SER A 679 -13.47 -5.73 -22.33
C SER A 679 -11.98 -5.87 -22.64
N ASN A 680 -11.27 -4.74 -22.74
CA ASN A 680 -9.82 -4.73 -22.95
C ASN A 680 -9.09 -5.30 -21.73
N ALA A 681 -9.53 -4.96 -20.51
CA ALA A 681 -8.95 -5.47 -19.28
C ALA A 681 -9.09 -7.01 -19.17
N LYS A 682 -10.29 -7.54 -19.43
CA LYS A 682 -10.55 -8.98 -19.48
C LYS A 682 -9.73 -9.67 -20.57
N THR A 683 -9.59 -9.05 -21.75
CA THR A 683 -8.74 -9.57 -22.83
C THR A 683 -7.27 -9.61 -22.43
N ALA A 684 -6.76 -8.53 -21.84
CA ALA A 684 -5.39 -8.46 -21.32
C ALA A 684 -5.13 -9.51 -20.24
N LEU A 685 -6.09 -9.72 -19.32
CA LEU A 685 -6.04 -10.78 -18.32
C LEU A 685 -5.93 -12.17 -18.96
N ARG A 686 -6.81 -12.48 -19.91
CA ARG A 686 -6.80 -13.78 -20.62
C ARG A 686 -5.46 -14.00 -21.34
N ARG A 687 -4.94 -12.98 -22.03
CA ARG A 687 -3.63 -13.05 -22.71
C ARG A 687 -2.46 -13.24 -21.75
N ARG A 688 -2.49 -12.56 -20.61
CA ARG A 688 -1.48 -12.69 -19.55
C ARG A 688 -1.48 -14.08 -18.93
N ILE A 689 -2.67 -14.64 -18.68
CA ILE A 689 -2.84 -16.00 -18.15
C ILE A 689 -2.44 -17.05 -19.19
N ALA A 690 -2.81 -16.86 -20.46
CA ALA A 690 -2.40 -17.73 -21.57
C ALA A 690 -0.89 -17.70 -21.84
N GLY A 691 -0.16 -16.71 -21.31
CA GLY A 691 1.28 -16.57 -21.49
C GLY A 691 1.67 -16.13 -22.92
N VAL A 692 0.78 -15.43 -23.62
CA VAL A 692 0.99 -14.95 -25.01
C VAL A 692 1.37 -13.47 -25.08
N LEU A 693 1.33 -12.76 -23.94
CA LEU A 693 1.61 -11.32 -23.85
C LEU A 693 3.13 -11.07 -23.69
N PHE A 694 3.82 -10.71 -24.78
CA PHE A 694 5.24 -10.35 -24.79
C PHE A 694 5.40 -8.81 -24.71
N ARG A 695 5.78 -8.29 -23.52
CA ARG A 695 6.09 -6.86 -23.20
C ARG A 695 4.96 -5.85 -23.50
N ASP A 696 4.41 -5.24 -22.45
CA ASP A 696 3.70 -3.95 -22.54
C ASP A 696 4.71 -2.86 -22.95
N SER A 697 4.96 -2.70 -24.25
CA SER A 697 5.44 -1.43 -24.77
C SER A 697 4.21 -0.55 -24.93
N SER A 698 4.11 0.48 -24.09
CA SER A 698 3.06 1.48 -24.17
C SER A 698 3.15 2.20 -25.53
N ALA A 699 2.38 1.72 -26.51
CA ALA A 699 2.25 2.39 -27.79
C ALA A 699 1.17 3.48 -27.67
N GLU A 700 1.64 4.71 -27.83
CA GLU A 700 0.84 5.89 -28.14
C GLU A 700 -0.02 5.62 -29.37
N ASN A 701 -1.30 6.02 -29.31
CA ASN A 701 -2.29 5.98 -30.40
C ASN A 701 -3.02 4.64 -30.64
N GLY A 702 -4.08 4.41 -29.86
CA GLY A 702 -5.41 4.05 -30.38
C GLY A 702 -5.67 2.66 -30.97
N GLU A 703 -4.73 2.02 -31.65
CA GLU A 703 -4.87 0.67 -32.22
C GLU A 703 -3.48 0.03 -32.29
N ALA A 704 -3.01 -0.56 -31.19
CA ALA A 704 -1.80 -1.37 -31.20
C ALA A 704 -2.16 -2.83 -31.50
N GLU A 705 -1.69 -3.36 -32.63
CA GLU A 705 -1.55 -4.80 -32.80
C GLU A 705 -0.58 -5.29 -31.71
N VAL A 706 -1.15 -5.87 -30.64
CA VAL A 706 -0.36 -6.59 -29.62
C VAL A 706 0.29 -7.76 -30.35
N GLU A 707 1.62 -7.73 -30.47
CA GLU A 707 2.37 -8.83 -31.08
C GLU A 707 2.30 -10.05 -30.15
N LEU A 708 1.37 -10.95 -30.44
CA LEU A 708 1.14 -12.16 -29.64
C LEU A 708 2.27 -13.16 -29.91
N GLY A 709 2.99 -13.53 -28.85
CA GLY A 709 4.00 -14.59 -28.90
C GLY A 709 3.40 -15.99 -28.83
N GLN A 710 4.24 -17.02 -29.01
CA GLN A 710 3.86 -18.38 -28.63
C GLN A 710 3.68 -18.46 -27.11
N SER A 711 2.68 -19.24 -26.66
CA SER A 711 2.41 -19.42 -25.24
C SER A 711 3.62 -19.97 -24.50
N ILE A 712 4.02 -19.29 -23.43
CA ILE A 712 5.09 -19.76 -22.53
C ILE A 712 4.62 -20.88 -21.58
N ARG A 713 3.36 -21.34 -21.67
CA ARG A 713 2.76 -22.34 -20.78
C ARG A 713 3.14 -23.79 -21.14
N GLY A 714 3.96 -24.01 -22.17
CA GLY A 714 4.37 -25.34 -22.66
C GLY A 714 3.40 -26.03 -23.59
N VAL A 715 2.26 -25.39 -23.84
CA VAL A 715 1.15 -25.87 -24.66
C VAL A 715 0.65 -24.65 -25.44
N PRO A 716 0.20 -24.79 -26.69
CA PRO A 716 -0.27 -23.67 -27.52
C PRO A 716 -1.64 -23.11 -27.09
N VAL A 717 -1.75 -22.68 -25.82
CA VAL A 717 -2.94 -22.00 -25.27
C VAL A 717 -3.02 -20.57 -25.79
N THR A 718 -4.24 -20.12 -26.08
CA THR A 718 -4.56 -18.74 -26.48
C THR A 718 -5.52 -18.09 -25.49
N GLU A 719 -5.81 -16.79 -25.65
CA GLU A 719 -6.82 -16.12 -24.82
C GLU A 719 -8.23 -16.72 -24.94
N LYS A 720 -8.52 -17.47 -26.03
CA LYS A 720 -9.82 -18.12 -26.26
C LYS A 720 -10.04 -19.36 -25.40
N ASP A 721 -8.96 -19.89 -24.83
CA ASP A 721 -8.96 -21.06 -23.97
C ASP A 721 -9.03 -20.67 -22.48
N VAL A 722 -9.03 -19.36 -22.17
CA VAL A 722 -9.02 -18.80 -20.82
C VAL A 722 -10.37 -18.18 -20.46
N TYR A 723 -10.94 -18.66 -19.37
CA TYR A 723 -12.22 -18.22 -18.82
C TYR A 723 -12.00 -17.56 -17.47
N LEU A 724 -12.64 -16.40 -17.25
CA LEU A 724 -12.52 -15.62 -16.02
C LEU A 724 -13.75 -15.81 -15.13
N TYR A 725 -13.53 -15.83 -13.82
CA TYR A 725 -14.55 -16.05 -12.81
C TYR A 725 -14.37 -15.10 -11.61
N PRO A 726 -15.43 -14.81 -10.82
CA PRO A 726 -15.37 -13.91 -9.66
C PRO A 726 -14.42 -14.35 -8.54
N THR A 727 -14.19 -15.66 -8.41
CA THR A 727 -13.30 -16.25 -7.40
C THR A 727 -12.61 -17.52 -7.91
N GLY A 728 -11.49 -17.92 -7.28
CA GLY A 728 -10.88 -19.24 -7.54
C GLY A 728 -11.86 -20.40 -7.30
N MET A 729 -12.69 -20.33 -6.27
CA MET A 729 -13.69 -21.38 -6.00
C MET A 729 -14.77 -21.46 -7.08
N SER A 730 -15.17 -20.33 -7.68
CA SER A 730 -16.09 -20.37 -8.82
C SER A 730 -15.44 -20.97 -10.07
N ALA A 731 -14.12 -20.83 -10.26
CA ALA A 731 -13.40 -21.53 -11.33
C ALA A 731 -13.37 -23.05 -11.08
N ILE A 732 -13.08 -23.49 -9.86
CA ILE A 732 -13.10 -24.91 -9.45
C ILE A 732 -14.50 -25.51 -9.61
N CYS A 733 -15.52 -24.81 -9.10
CA CYS A 733 -16.93 -25.20 -9.24
C CYS A 733 -17.30 -25.35 -10.72
N SER A 734 -16.90 -24.39 -11.56
CA SER A 734 -17.17 -24.42 -13.00
C SER A 734 -16.43 -25.54 -13.72
N ALA A 735 -15.17 -25.84 -13.36
CA ALA A 735 -14.44 -26.99 -13.90
C ALA A 735 -15.15 -28.31 -13.60
N HIS A 736 -15.68 -28.45 -12.39
CA HIS A 736 -16.45 -29.63 -12.00
C HIS A 736 -17.80 -29.73 -12.74
N GLN A 737 -18.55 -28.62 -12.83
CA GLN A 737 -19.80 -28.59 -13.60
C GLN A 737 -19.57 -28.85 -15.09
N LEU A 738 -18.47 -28.33 -15.65
CA LEU A 738 -18.04 -28.61 -17.03
C LEU A 738 -17.81 -30.11 -17.25
N ALA A 739 -17.05 -30.75 -16.36
CA ALA A 739 -16.78 -32.18 -16.46
C ALA A 739 -18.08 -33.00 -16.43
N LEU A 740 -18.98 -32.68 -15.48
CA LEU A 740 -20.30 -33.34 -15.36
C LEU A 740 -21.16 -33.13 -16.61
N GLY A 741 -21.24 -31.91 -17.10
CA GLY A 741 -22.07 -31.54 -18.25
C GLY A 741 -21.56 -32.09 -19.58
N ALA A 742 -20.24 -32.13 -19.76
CA ALA A 742 -19.62 -32.55 -21.02
C ALA A 742 -19.41 -34.06 -21.12
N LEU A 743 -19.11 -34.75 -20.01
CA LEU A 743 -18.74 -36.18 -20.00
C LEU A 743 -19.70 -37.09 -19.23
N GLY A 744 -20.72 -36.51 -18.59
CA GLY A 744 -21.73 -37.23 -17.81
C GLY A 744 -21.35 -37.48 -16.35
N GLU A 745 -22.32 -37.96 -15.57
CA GLU A 745 -22.18 -38.12 -14.13
C GLU A 745 -21.35 -39.34 -13.73
N ARG A 746 -20.20 -39.11 -13.09
CA ARG A 746 -19.37 -40.11 -12.39
C ARG A 746 -18.73 -39.49 -11.15
N LYS A 747 -18.22 -40.31 -10.24
CA LYS A 747 -17.46 -39.82 -9.08
C LYS A 747 -16.14 -39.21 -9.53
N SER A 748 -15.75 -38.11 -8.90
CA SER A 748 -14.41 -37.52 -9.05
C SER A 748 -13.46 -38.01 -7.96
N VAL A 749 -12.16 -37.78 -8.14
CA VAL A 749 -11.12 -38.00 -7.13
C VAL A 749 -10.60 -36.65 -6.68
N CYS A 750 -10.42 -36.48 -5.37
CA CYS A 750 -9.66 -35.36 -4.79
C CYS A 750 -8.34 -35.93 -4.27
N PHE A 751 -7.24 -35.59 -4.94
CA PHE A 751 -5.91 -36.12 -4.65
C PHE A 751 -5.05 -35.07 -3.91
N GLY A 752 -4.59 -35.44 -2.72
CA GLY A 752 -3.97 -34.53 -1.75
C GLY A 752 -4.99 -33.88 -0.82
N PHE A 753 -4.49 -33.20 0.20
CA PHE A 753 -5.31 -32.44 1.15
C PHE A 753 -5.57 -31.05 0.55
N PRO A 754 -6.75 -30.77 -0.02
CA PRO A 754 -6.97 -29.54 -0.74
C PRO A 754 -7.32 -28.40 0.22
N TYR A 755 -7.39 -27.20 -0.33
CA TYR A 755 -8.18 -26.12 0.22
C TYR A 755 -9.61 -26.60 0.53
N THR A 756 -10.05 -26.38 1.77
CA THR A 756 -11.22 -27.00 2.42
C THR A 756 -12.47 -27.08 1.54
N ASP A 757 -12.73 -26.07 0.71
CA ASP A 757 -13.95 -25.97 -0.07
C ASP A 757 -13.94 -26.84 -1.36
N THR A 758 -12.79 -27.20 -1.92
CA THR A 758 -12.69 -28.03 -3.15
C THR A 758 -13.28 -29.41 -2.92
N LEU A 759 -12.93 -30.08 -1.82
CA LEU A 759 -13.52 -31.36 -1.44
C LEU A 759 -15.05 -31.23 -1.30
N LYS A 760 -15.53 -30.14 -0.70
CA LYS A 760 -16.97 -29.90 -0.54
C LYS A 760 -17.70 -29.67 -1.86
N ILE A 761 -17.05 -29.11 -2.88
CA ILE A 761 -17.62 -29.02 -4.23
C ILE A 761 -17.87 -30.41 -4.79
N LEU A 762 -16.87 -31.28 -4.74
CA LEU A 762 -16.92 -32.63 -5.31
C LEU A 762 -17.88 -33.56 -4.54
N GLU A 763 -18.04 -33.36 -3.24
CA GLU A 763 -18.98 -34.11 -2.40
C GLU A 763 -20.45 -33.71 -2.62
N LYS A 764 -20.72 -32.40 -2.82
CA LYS A 764 -22.09 -31.86 -2.75
C LYS A 764 -22.77 -31.72 -4.11
N TRP A 765 -22.03 -31.60 -5.20
CA TRP A 765 -22.57 -31.38 -6.55
C TRP A 765 -22.14 -32.51 -7.48
N GLY A 766 -23.02 -33.48 -7.72
CA GLY A 766 -22.75 -34.69 -8.53
C GLY A 766 -22.69 -35.97 -7.68
N PRO A 767 -22.18 -37.08 -8.25
CA PRO A 767 -22.21 -38.42 -7.61
C PRO A 767 -21.30 -38.62 -6.37
N GLY A 768 -20.59 -37.57 -5.95
CA GLY A 768 -19.64 -37.59 -4.84
C GLY A 768 -18.18 -37.78 -5.26
N CYS A 769 -17.31 -37.96 -4.27
CA CYS A 769 -15.86 -37.95 -4.42
C CYS A 769 -15.19 -39.17 -3.75
N TYR A 770 -14.10 -39.66 -4.34
CA TYR A 770 -13.08 -40.42 -3.62
C TYR A 770 -12.05 -39.43 -3.07
N PHE A 771 -11.80 -39.48 -1.76
CA PHE A 771 -10.85 -38.57 -1.13
C PHE A 771 -9.56 -39.31 -0.79
N LEU A 772 -8.47 -38.88 -1.43
CA LEU A 772 -7.13 -39.44 -1.30
C LEU A 772 -6.21 -38.39 -0.66
N GLY A 773 -6.48 -38.09 0.62
CA GLY A 773 -6.01 -36.87 1.29
C GLY A 773 -4.51 -36.78 1.58
N HIS A 774 -3.75 -37.88 1.52
CA HIS A 774 -2.30 -37.81 1.77
C HIS A 774 -1.52 -37.17 0.61
N GLY A 775 -1.95 -37.43 -0.63
CA GLY A 775 -1.36 -36.85 -1.85
C GLY A 775 0.08 -37.29 -2.11
N LEU A 776 0.43 -38.52 -1.72
CA LEU A 776 1.76 -39.10 -1.91
C LEU A 776 1.73 -40.20 -2.98
N ASP A 777 2.89 -40.65 -3.44
CA ASP A 777 3.00 -41.68 -4.49
C ASP A 777 2.37 -43.01 -4.05
N GLU A 778 2.42 -43.37 -2.77
CA GLU A 778 1.72 -44.56 -2.24
C GLU A 778 0.19 -44.42 -2.35
N THR A 779 -0.31 -43.18 -2.31
CA THR A 779 -1.74 -42.90 -2.51
C THR A 779 -2.14 -43.05 -3.99
N LEU A 780 -1.19 -42.97 -4.93
CA LEU A 780 -1.45 -43.28 -6.34
C LEU A 780 -1.60 -44.79 -6.57
N ASP A 781 -0.97 -45.64 -5.76
CA ASP A 781 -1.19 -47.09 -5.82
C ASP A 781 -2.62 -47.46 -5.39
N GLU A 782 -3.16 -46.76 -4.38
CA GLU A 782 -4.57 -46.86 -3.98
C GLU A 782 -5.49 -46.40 -5.10
N LEU A 783 -5.19 -45.25 -5.72
CA LEU A 783 -5.94 -44.76 -6.89
C LEU A 783 -5.97 -45.80 -8.01
N GLU A 784 -4.81 -46.35 -8.37
CA GLU A 784 -4.68 -47.34 -9.44
C GLU A 784 -5.51 -48.60 -9.14
N THR A 785 -5.55 -49.03 -7.87
CA THR A 785 -6.41 -50.14 -7.42
C THR A 785 -7.90 -49.81 -7.59
N ILE A 786 -8.33 -48.60 -7.24
CA ILE A 786 -9.71 -48.14 -7.45
C ILE A 786 -10.05 -48.14 -8.94
N LEU A 787 -9.17 -47.56 -9.76
CA LEU A 787 -9.34 -47.46 -11.21
C LEU A 787 -9.45 -48.84 -11.86
N SER A 788 -8.50 -49.74 -11.57
CA SER A 788 -8.46 -51.08 -12.17
C SER A 788 -9.67 -51.93 -11.76
N THR A 789 -10.10 -51.83 -10.50
CA THR A 789 -11.28 -52.55 -10.01
C THR A 789 -12.55 -52.07 -10.71
N ARG A 790 -12.76 -50.76 -10.80
CA ARG A 790 -13.94 -50.18 -11.45
C ARG A 790 -13.94 -50.40 -12.96
N TYR A 791 -12.78 -50.34 -13.58
CA TYR A 791 -12.64 -50.65 -15.00
C TYR A 791 -12.96 -52.12 -15.29
N ALA A 792 -12.57 -53.04 -14.40
CA ALA A 792 -12.93 -54.46 -14.53
C ALA A 792 -14.43 -54.73 -14.34
N GLU A 793 -15.14 -53.91 -13.54
CA GLU A 793 -16.59 -54.00 -13.35
C GLU A 793 -17.39 -53.59 -14.60
N ASP A 794 -17.00 -52.51 -15.28
CA ASP A 794 -17.63 -52.04 -16.53
C ASP A 794 -16.58 -51.37 -17.46
N PRO A 795 -15.90 -52.14 -18.33
CA PRO A 795 -14.89 -51.59 -19.25
C PRO A 795 -15.46 -50.63 -20.31
N SER A 796 -16.79 -50.55 -20.44
CA SER A 796 -17.44 -49.68 -21.44
C SER A 796 -17.48 -48.21 -21.02
N LYS A 797 -17.08 -47.90 -19.78
CA LYS A 797 -17.11 -46.55 -19.23
C LYS A 797 -15.82 -46.24 -18.46
N PRO A 798 -15.38 -44.97 -18.46
CA PRO A 798 -14.34 -44.53 -17.55
C PRO A 798 -14.74 -44.78 -16.08
N PRO A 799 -13.80 -45.24 -15.23
CA PRO A 799 -14.08 -45.59 -13.84
C PRO A 799 -14.38 -44.37 -12.95
N ILE A 800 -13.84 -43.20 -13.31
CA ILE A 800 -14.05 -41.91 -12.62
C ILE A 800 -14.30 -40.79 -13.64
N LEU A 801 -14.77 -39.64 -13.16
CA LEU A 801 -15.00 -38.45 -13.99
C LEU A 801 -13.70 -37.68 -14.22
N ALA A 802 -13.09 -37.26 -13.13
CA ALA A 802 -11.95 -36.36 -13.11
C ALA A 802 -11.17 -36.55 -11.80
N LEU A 803 -9.87 -36.28 -11.84
CA LEU A 803 -9.01 -36.14 -10.68
C LEU A 803 -8.67 -34.66 -10.48
N PHE A 804 -8.98 -34.12 -9.31
CA PHE A 804 -8.64 -32.77 -8.88
C PHE A 804 -7.44 -32.84 -7.93
N THR A 805 -6.42 -32.02 -8.18
CA THR A 805 -5.25 -31.90 -7.29
C THR A 805 -4.70 -30.48 -7.27
N GLU A 806 -4.02 -30.11 -6.19
CA GLU A 806 -3.29 -28.84 -6.07
C GLU A 806 -1.79 -29.09 -6.28
N PHE A 807 -1.11 -28.15 -6.95
CA PHE A 807 0.33 -28.26 -7.19
C PHE A 807 1.09 -26.97 -6.85
N PRO A 808 1.89 -26.97 -5.77
CA PRO A 808 1.81 -27.89 -4.63
C PRO A 808 0.56 -27.64 -3.77
N SER A 809 0.23 -28.60 -2.91
CA SER A 809 -0.97 -28.57 -2.05
C SER A 809 -0.92 -27.54 -0.93
N ASN A 810 -2.07 -26.97 -0.58
CA ASN A 810 -2.23 -26.06 0.56
C ASN A 810 -2.95 -26.79 1.73
N PRO A 811 -2.32 -26.95 2.91
CA PRO A 811 -1.18 -26.18 3.41
C PRO A 811 0.18 -26.92 3.39
N LEU A 812 0.22 -28.21 3.07
CA LEU A 812 1.40 -29.06 3.32
C LEU A 812 2.50 -28.95 2.26
N LEU A 813 2.24 -28.24 1.16
CA LEU A 813 3.16 -28.01 0.06
C LEU A 813 3.71 -29.30 -0.57
N ARG A 814 2.93 -30.39 -0.53
CA ARG A 814 3.23 -31.64 -1.24
C ARG A 814 2.82 -31.51 -2.71
N SER A 815 3.63 -32.08 -3.58
CA SER A 815 3.47 -32.12 -5.03
C SER A 815 3.14 -33.54 -5.46
N GLY A 816 1.97 -33.74 -6.06
CA GLY A 816 1.61 -35.04 -6.64
C GLY A 816 2.43 -35.35 -7.89
N ASN A 817 2.71 -36.63 -8.15
CA ASN A 817 3.40 -37.08 -9.36
C ASN A 817 2.51 -36.89 -10.61
N LEU A 818 2.50 -35.67 -11.18
CA LEU A 818 1.65 -35.32 -12.32
C LEU A 818 1.91 -36.18 -13.57
N PRO A 819 3.15 -36.57 -13.91
CA PRO A 819 3.38 -37.53 -15.00
C PRO A 819 2.65 -38.86 -14.79
N ARG A 820 2.77 -39.47 -13.59
CA ARG A 820 2.06 -40.73 -13.28
C ARG A 820 0.55 -40.55 -13.31
N ILE A 821 0.03 -39.43 -12.79
CA ILE A 821 -1.40 -39.10 -12.85
C ILE A 821 -1.88 -39.00 -14.31
N ARG A 822 -1.10 -38.35 -15.19
CA ARG A 822 -1.41 -38.24 -16.62
C ARG A 822 -1.42 -39.61 -17.30
N GLU A 823 -0.44 -40.47 -17.02
CA GLU A 823 -0.39 -41.84 -17.55
C GLU A 823 -1.65 -42.65 -17.15
N LEU A 824 -2.05 -42.57 -15.88
CA LEU A 824 -3.29 -43.21 -15.40
C LEU A 824 -4.54 -42.62 -16.06
N ALA A 825 -4.58 -41.30 -16.23
CA ALA A 825 -5.69 -40.60 -16.86
C ALA A 825 -5.84 -40.99 -18.34
N ASP A 826 -4.73 -41.16 -19.05
CA ASP A 826 -4.73 -41.62 -20.44
C ASP A 826 -5.19 -43.07 -20.53
N LEU A 827 -4.71 -43.95 -19.64
CA LEU A 827 -5.06 -45.36 -19.59
C LEU A 827 -6.55 -45.61 -19.27
N TYR A 828 -7.11 -44.89 -18.30
CA TYR A 828 -8.45 -45.11 -17.78
C TYR A 828 -9.51 -44.10 -18.24
N ASP A 829 -9.14 -43.20 -19.15
CA ASP A 829 -10.05 -42.24 -19.79
C ASP A 829 -10.74 -41.21 -18.86
N PHE A 830 -9.98 -40.57 -17.95
CA PHE A 830 -10.50 -39.51 -17.07
C PHE A 830 -9.78 -38.16 -17.21
N LEU A 831 -10.42 -37.07 -16.73
CA LEU A 831 -9.85 -35.72 -16.77
C LEU A 831 -8.87 -35.45 -15.62
N VAL A 832 -7.80 -34.72 -15.89
CA VAL A 832 -6.90 -34.17 -14.86
C VAL A 832 -7.16 -32.67 -14.70
N VAL A 833 -7.57 -32.27 -13.51
CA VAL A 833 -7.79 -30.86 -13.13
C VAL A 833 -6.75 -30.45 -12.09
N VAL A 834 -5.91 -29.46 -12.43
CA VAL A 834 -4.86 -28.98 -11.53
C VAL A 834 -5.15 -27.56 -11.07
N ASP A 835 -5.23 -27.36 -9.76
CA ASP A 835 -5.18 -26.03 -9.14
C ASP A 835 -3.71 -25.63 -8.92
N GLU A 836 -3.23 -24.69 -9.71
CA GLU A 836 -1.85 -24.20 -9.67
C GLU A 836 -1.70 -22.93 -8.81
N THR A 837 -2.68 -22.57 -7.98
CA THR A 837 -2.69 -21.29 -7.24
C THR A 837 -1.41 -21.05 -6.42
N ILE A 838 -0.89 -22.09 -5.74
CA ILE A 838 0.32 -21.99 -4.91
C ILE A 838 1.57 -22.04 -5.78
N GLY A 839 1.60 -22.98 -6.74
CA GLY A 839 2.73 -23.14 -7.64
C GLY A 839 2.95 -21.89 -8.46
N ASN A 840 1.87 -21.22 -8.84
CA ASN A 840 1.74 -20.15 -9.82
C ASN A 840 2.36 -20.51 -11.18
N PHE A 841 1.79 -20.00 -12.26
CA PHE A 841 2.27 -20.34 -13.60
C PHE A 841 3.59 -19.64 -14.01
N VAL A 842 4.26 -18.96 -13.06
CA VAL A 842 5.62 -18.44 -13.23
C VAL A 842 6.67 -19.42 -12.69
N ASN A 843 6.34 -20.19 -11.64
CA ASN A 843 7.30 -21.11 -11.02
C ASN A 843 7.07 -22.57 -11.43
N VAL A 844 5.84 -22.95 -11.79
CA VAL A 844 5.51 -24.31 -12.25
C VAL A 844 4.82 -24.34 -13.61
N GLN A 845 4.99 -25.45 -14.31
CA GLN A 845 4.45 -25.76 -15.62
C GLN A 845 3.67 -27.07 -15.54
N VAL A 846 2.43 -27.00 -15.09
CA VAL A 846 1.57 -28.17 -14.86
C VAL A 846 0.66 -28.49 -16.05
N LEU A 847 0.43 -27.50 -16.92
CA LEU A 847 -0.48 -27.59 -18.05
C LEU A 847 -0.18 -28.79 -18.99
N PRO A 848 1.08 -29.19 -19.26
CA PRO A 848 1.37 -30.40 -20.04
C PRO A 848 0.70 -31.68 -19.53
N TYR A 849 0.38 -31.76 -18.23
CA TYR A 849 -0.22 -32.93 -17.59
C TYR A 849 -1.72 -32.79 -17.29
N ALA A 850 -2.30 -31.61 -17.55
CA ALA A 850 -3.66 -31.27 -17.16
C ALA A 850 -4.59 -31.08 -18.37
N ASP A 851 -5.83 -31.54 -18.26
CA ASP A 851 -6.94 -31.20 -19.18
C ASP A 851 -7.47 -29.79 -18.87
N ILE A 852 -7.57 -29.46 -17.58
CA ILE A 852 -8.06 -28.18 -17.09
C ILE A 852 -7.09 -27.67 -16.02
N VAL A 853 -6.71 -26.41 -16.10
CA VAL A 853 -5.96 -25.72 -15.04
C VAL A 853 -6.82 -24.63 -14.44
N VAL A 854 -6.90 -24.57 -13.13
CA VAL A 854 -7.60 -23.52 -12.38
C VAL A 854 -6.62 -22.72 -11.53
N THR A 855 -6.88 -21.42 -11.39
CA THR A 855 -6.01 -20.53 -10.62
C THR A 855 -6.84 -19.50 -9.85
N SER A 856 -6.53 -19.28 -8.58
CA SER A 856 -7.09 -18.19 -7.78
C SER A 856 -6.31 -16.90 -8.04
N LEU A 857 -6.86 -16.03 -8.89
CA LEU A 857 -6.27 -14.72 -9.23
C LEU A 857 -6.25 -13.75 -8.04
N THR A 858 -7.08 -14.00 -7.02
CA THR A 858 -7.14 -13.25 -5.75
C THR A 858 -5.80 -13.20 -5.01
N LYS A 859 -4.91 -14.18 -5.23
CA LYS A 859 -3.67 -14.37 -4.48
C LYS A 859 -2.54 -13.53 -5.07
N VAL A 860 -1.37 -14.11 -5.30
CA VAL A 860 -0.17 -13.37 -5.72
C VAL A 860 -0.34 -12.70 -7.08
N PHE A 861 -1.21 -13.24 -7.94
CA PHE A 861 -1.53 -12.63 -9.23
C PHE A 861 -2.08 -11.21 -9.06
N SER A 862 -3.05 -10.99 -8.16
CA SER A 862 -3.47 -9.64 -7.75
C SER A 862 -2.49 -9.00 -6.78
N GLY A 863 -2.14 -9.66 -5.67
CA GLY A 863 -1.18 -9.19 -4.66
C GLY A 863 -1.69 -8.09 -3.71
N ASP A 864 -2.57 -7.20 -4.19
CA ASP A 864 -3.02 -6.01 -3.45
C ASP A 864 -4.12 -6.26 -2.42
N SER A 865 -4.63 -7.50 -2.32
CA SER A 865 -5.70 -7.86 -1.36
C SER A 865 -7.00 -7.06 -1.48
N ASN A 866 -7.26 -6.44 -2.65
CA ASN A 866 -8.41 -5.57 -2.86
C ASN A 866 -9.43 -6.14 -3.86
N VAL A 867 -9.12 -7.21 -4.59
CA VAL A 867 -10.00 -7.78 -5.62
C VAL A 867 -9.90 -9.30 -5.64
N MET A 868 -11.03 -9.96 -5.87
CA MET A 868 -11.10 -11.39 -6.07
C MET A 868 -11.21 -11.73 -7.55
N GLY A 869 -10.71 -12.89 -7.92
CA GLY A 869 -10.91 -13.48 -9.24
C GLY A 869 -10.41 -14.92 -9.28
N GLY A 870 -10.82 -15.62 -10.32
CA GLY A 870 -10.35 -16.95 -10.67
C GLY A 870 -10.23 -17.10 -12.17
N SER A 871 -9.40 -18.03 -12.62
CA SER A 871 -9.31 -18.42 -14.01
C SER A 871 -9.43 -19.93 -14.17
N LEU A 872 -9.95 -20.33 -15.33
CA LEU A 872 -9.96 -21.69 -15.84
C LEU A 872 -9.32 -21.67 -17.22
N VAL A 873 -8.36 -22.56 -17.47
CA VAL A 873 -7.67 -22.73 -18.75
C VAL A 873 -7.95 -24.13 -19.27
N LEU A 874 -8.47 -24.24 -20.49
CA LEU A 874 -8.58 -25.51 -21.20
C LEU A 874 -7.30 -25.80 -21.97
N ASN A 875 -6.83 -27.04 -21.93
CA ASN A 875 -5.64 -27.45 -22.64
C ASN A 875 -5.97 -27.95 -24.06
N PRO A 876 -5.62 -27.22 -25.14
CA PRO A 876 -5.90 -27.63 -26.52
C PRO A 876 -5.11 -28.85 -27.00
N ALA A 877 -4.07 -29.28 -26.27
CA ALA A 877 -3.30 -30.48 -26.60
C ALA A 877 -3.93 -31.78 -26.04
N GLN A 878 -4.95 -31.69 -25.18
CA GLN A 878 -5.54 -32.87 -24.55
C GLN A 878 -6.74 -33.41 -25.32
N ARG A 879 -6.94 -34.73 -25.26
CA ARG A 879 -7.94 -35.44 -26.08
C ARG A 879 -9.39 -34.99 -25.87
N HIS A 880 -9.74 -34.48 -24.69
CA HIS A 880 -11.11 -34.05 -24.38
C HIS A 880 -11.38 -32.58 -24.73
N TYR A 881 -10.38 -31.85 -25.24
CA TYR A 881 -10.49 -30.41 -25.50
C TYR A 881 -11.73 -30.04 -26.32
N GLU A 882 -11.96 -30.68 -27.46
CA GLU A 882 -13.06 -30.32 -28.36
C GLU A 882 -14.43 -30.42 -27.69
N VAL A 883 -14.66 -31.47 -26.89
CA VAL A 883 -15.91 -31.68 -26.15
C VAL A 883 -16.05 -30.66 -25.02
N LEU A 884 -14.98 -30.40 -24.26
CA LEU A 884 -14.98 -29.41 -23.19
C LEU A 884 -15.19 -27.99 -23.73
N LYS A 885 -14.53 -27.67 -24.85
CA LYS A 885 -14.58 -26.39 -25.53
C LYS A 885 -15.97 -26.12 -26.11
N ALA A 886 -16.56 -27.10 -26.80
CA ALA A 886 -17.94 -27.01 -27.30
C ALA A 886 -18.94 -26.75 -26.17
N HIS A 887 -18.81 -27.46 -25.04
CA HIS A 887 -19.68 -27.26 -23.89
C HIS A 887 -19.47 -25.88 -23.24
N MET A 888 -18.23 -25.40 -23.15
CA MET A 888 -17.95 -24.04 -22.68
C MET A 888 -18.48 -22.95 -23.61
N ASP A 889 -18.39 -23.12 -24.92
CA ASP A 889 -18.92 -22.15 -25.88
C ASP A 889 -20.46 -22.05 -25.81
N GLU A 890 -21.14 -23.13 -25.42
CA GLU A 890 -22.58 -23.15 -25.18
C GLU A 890 -22.98 -22.60 -23.79
N THR A 891 -22.18 -22.88 -22.77
CA THR A 891 -22.60 -22.71 -21.36
C THR A 891 -21.85 -21.63 -20.59
N TYR A 892 -20.73 -21.10 -21.06
CA TYR A 892 -20.00 -20.07 -20.32
C TYR A 892 -20.80 -18.75 -20.26
N GLU A 893 -20.86 -18.15 -19.08
CA GLU A 893 -21.41 -16.82 -18.84
C GLU A 893 -20.34 -15.96 -18.18
N ASP A 894 -20.01 -14.81 -18.76
CA ASP A 894 -19.08 -13.85 -18.16
C ASP A 894 -19.74 -13.12 -16.98
N ILE A 895 -19.71 -13.78 -15.82
CA ILE A 895 -20.20 -13.24 -14.55
C ILE A 895 -19.11 -12.48 -13.79
N TYR A 896 -17.92 -12.25 -14.38
CA TYR A 896 -16.87 -11.51 -13.71
C TYR A 896 -17.11 -10.00 -13.87
N PHE A 897 -17.36 -9.31 -12.76
CA PHE A 897 -17.75 -7.90 -12.78
C PHE A 897 -16.66 -7.02 -13.39
N ASP A 898 -17.07 -6.07 -14.22
CA ASP A 898 -16.18 -5.27 -15.07
C ASP A 898 -15.18 -4.44 -14.27
N GLU A 899 -15.62 -3.76 -13.21
CA GLU A 899 -14.75 -3.00 -12.32
C GLU A 899 -13.81 -3.92 -11.52
N ASP A 900 -14.23 -5.15 -11.17
CA ASP A 900 -13.32 -6.12 -10.57
C ASP A 900 -12.24 -6.54 -11.58
N ALA A 901 -12.62 -6.77 -12.85
CA ALA A 901 -11.66 -7.12 -13.90
C ALA A 901 -10.64 -6.00 -14.17
N ILE A 902 -11.06 -4.73 -14.10
CA ILE A 902 -10.15 -3.57 -14.25
C ILE A 902 -9.11 -3.53 -13.13
N PHE A 903 -9.54 -3.71 -11.87
CA PHE A 903 -8.61 -3.76 -10.73
C PHE A 903 -7.67 -4.98 -10.85
N MET A 904 -8.21 -6.14 -11.24
CA MET A 904 -7.43 -7.35 -11.41
C MET A 904 -6.38 -7.22 -12.51
N GLU A 905 -6.73 -6.63 -13.65
CA GLU A 905 -5.79 -6.38 -14.75
C GLU A 905 -4.64 -5.49 -14.28
N ARG A 906 -4.97 -4.37 -13.64
CA ARG A 906 -4.00 -3.40 -13.15
C ARG A 906 -3.03 -4.02 -12.14
N ASN A 907 -3.56 -4.71 -11.12
CA ASN A 907 -2.74 -5.27 -10.04
C ASN A 907 -1.85 -6.43 -10.54
N SER A 908 -2.23 -7.07 -11.64
CA SER A 908 -1.46 -8.18 -12.22
C SER A 908 -0.43 -7.76 -13.25
N ARG A 909 -0.17 -6.47 -13.49
CA ARG A 909 0.85 -6.03 -14.46
C ARG A 909 2.28 -6.36 -14.02
N ASP A 910 2.57 -6.25 -12.73
CA ASP A 910 3.92 -6.46 -12.18
C ASP A 910 4.08 -7.78 -11.42
N PHE A 911 3.09 -8.68 -11.48
CA PHE A 911 3.06 -9.91 -10.67
C PHE A 911 4.29 -10.80 -10.86
N ILE A 912 4.84 -10.89 -12.08
CA ILE A 912 6.08 -11.62 -12.35
C ILE A 912 7.23 -11.01 -11.53
N ARG A 913 7.39 -9.69 -11.53
CA ARG A 913 8.45 -9.03 -10.74
C ARG A 913 8.24 -9.28 -9.25
N ARG A 914 6.99 -9.22 -8.77
CA ARG A 914 6.64 -9.44 -7.35
C ARG A 914 6.96 -10.87 -6.90
N ILE A 915 6.57 -11.87 -7.69
CA ILE A 915 6.89 -13.28 -7.44
C ILE A 915 8.41 -13.48 -7.29
N SER A 916 9.23 -12.85 -8.14
CA SER A 916 10.69 -12.95 -8.01
C SER A 916 11.23 -12.50 -6.64
N VAL A 917 10.69 -11.42 -6.08
CA VAL A 917 11.10 -10.91 -4.77
C VAL A 917 10.59 -11.83 -3.66
N ILE A 918 9.33 -12.24 -3.80
CA ILE A 918 8.64 -13.09 -2.84
C ILE A 918 9.31 -14.46 -2.73
N ASP A 919 9.67 -15.10 -3.85
CA ASP A 919 10.29 -16.43 -3.86
C ASP A 919 11.61 -16.41 -3.09
N VAL A 920 12.48 -15.43 -3.37
CA VAL A 920 13.76 -15.30 -2.67
C VAL A 920 13.56 -14.97 -1.19
N ASN A 921 12.60 -14.11 -0.85
CA ASN A 921 12.27 -13.83 0.54
C ASN A 921 11.76 -15.10 1.26
N THR A 922 10.90 -15.88 0.59
CA THR A 922 10.31 -17.11 1.11
C THR A 922 11.39 -18.13 1.39
N GLU A 923 12.28 -18.39 0.43
CA GLU A 923 13.37 -19.34 0.62
C GLU A 923 14.28 -18.95 1.79
N VAL A 924 14.65 -17.67 1.88
CA VAL A 924 15.49 -17.18 2.99
C VAL A 924 14.83 -17.39 4.36
N VAL A 925 13.51 -17.18 4.47
CA VAL A 925 12.76 -17.46 5.71
C VAL A 925 12.67 -18.96 5.98
N CYS A 926 12.40 -19.76 4.95
CA CYS A 926 12.33 -21.22 5.04
C CYS A 926 13.67 -21.84 5.47
N ASP A 927 14.78 -21.43 4.86
CA ASP A 927 16.13 -21.87 5.21
C ASP A 927 16.48 -21.47 6.65
N PHE A 928 16.11 -20.26 7.09
CA PHE A 928 16.28 -19.84 8.49
C PHE A 928 15.52 -20.74 9.47
N LEU A 929 14.23 -21.02 9.21
CA LEU A 929 13.41 -21.87 10.07
C LEU A 929 13.86 -23.33 10.04
N HIS A 930 14.30 -23.83 8.88
CA HIS A 930 14.83 -25.18 8.75
C HIS A 930 16.16 -25.33 9.50
N ALA A 931 17.07 -24.36 9.40
CA ALA A 931 18.31 -24.36 10.15
C ALA A 931 18.07 -24.32 11.67
N ALA A 932 17.04 -23.59 12.13
CA ALA A 932 16.63 -23.58 13.53
C ALA A 932 16.09 -24.96 13.99
N LYS A 933 15.30 -25.64 13.14
CA LYS A 933 14.88 -27.04 13.37
C LYS A 933 16.10 -27.97 13.49
N ASP A 934 17.04 -27.90 12.56
CA ASP A 934 18.24 -28.76 12.55
C ASP A 934 19.16 -28.49 13.74
N SER A 935 19.16 -27.26 14.24
CA SER A 935 19.85 -26.87 15.49
C SER A 935 19.08 -27.27 16.76
N ALA A 936 18.12 -28.21 16.63
CA ALA A 936 17.28 -28.75 17.68
C ALA A 936 16.45 -27.69 18.44
N SER A 937 15.89 -26.71 17.73
CA SER A 937 14.93 -25.76 18.33
C SER A 937 13.79 -26.54 19.01
N PRO A 938 13.43 -26.21 20.27
CA PRO A 938 12.40 -26.95 21.01
C PRO A 938 10.98 -26.66 20.51
N VAL A 939 10.79 -25.68 19.62
CA VAL A 939 9.45 -25.21 19.19
C VAL A 939 9.15 -25.44 17.72
N ILE A 940 10.16 -25.62 16.85
CA ILE A 940 9.95 -25.94 15.43
C ILE A 940 10.06 -27.45 15.24
N LYS A 941 8.92 -28.10 14.96
CA LYS A 941 8.89 -29.55 14.70
C LYS A 941 9.22 -29.89 13.25
N GLU A 942 8.65 -29.16 12.30
CA GLU A 942 8.78 -29.44 10.87
C GLU A 942 8.61 -28.16 10.05
N VAL A 943 9.29 -28.08 8.90
CA VAL A 943 9.17 -26.97 7.94
C VAL A 943 8.72 -27.54 6.60
N PHE A 944 7.51 -27.20 6.20
CA PHE A 944 6.94 -27.60 4.91
C PHE A 944 7.32 -26.55 3.86
N TYR A 945 8.09 -26.96 2.86
CA TYR A 945 8.47 -26.17 1.68
C TYR A 945 8.93 -27.13 0.58
N PRO A 946 8.66 -26.91 -0.73
CA PRO A 946 8.90 -27.93 -1.75
C PRO A 946 10.33 -28.39 -1.92
N LYS A 947 11.31 -27.59 -1.47
CA LYS A 947 12.71 -28.00 -1.35
C LYS A 947 12.89 -29.29 -0.53
N TRP A 948 11.99 -29.55 0.42
CA TRP A 948 12.01 -30.71 1.31
C TRP A 948 10.72 -31.54 1.30
N GLN A 949 9.69 -31.10 0.56
CA GLN A 949 8.40 -31.79 0.46
C GLN A 949 8.22 -32.29 -0.96
N THR A 950 8.34 -33.61 -1.16
CA THR A 950 8.24 -34.26 -2.48
C THR A 950 9.07 -33.54 -3.57
N PRO A 951 10.36 -33.26 -3.33
CA PRO A 951 11.17 -32.43 -4.22
C PRO A 951 11.27 -33.02 -5.63
N GLU A 952 11.35 -34.34 -5.74
CA GLU A 952 11.35 -35.07 -7.01
C GLU A 952 10.10 -34.77 -7.85
N ASN A 953 8.90 -34.75 -7.25
CA ASN A 953 7.66 -34.45 -7.95
C ASN A 953 7.57 -32.97 -8.33
N TYR A 954 8.01 -32.07 -7.44
CA TYR A 954 8.03 -30.63 -7.71
C TYR A 954 8.96 -30.30 -8.89
N ASP A 955 10.16 -30.86 -8.91
CA ASP A 955 11.21 -30.59 -9.92
C ASP A 955 10.86 -31.10 -11.33
N LEU A 956 9.91 -32.03 -11.45
CA LEU A 956 9.37 -32.48 -12.74
C LEU A 956 8.51 -31.41 -13.42
N CYS A 957 7.85 -30.56 -12.63
CA CYS A 957 6.96 -29.51 -13.14
C CYS A 957 7.53 -28.10 -12.93
N ARG A 958 8.63 -27.94 -12.19
CA ARG A 958 9.29 -26.65 -12.00
C ARG A 958 9.81 -26.10 -13.33
N ILE A 959 9.58 -24.81 -13.59
CA ILE A 959 10.13 -24.12 -14.76
C ILE A 959 11.66 -23.96 -14.56
N LYS A 960 12.45 -24.56 -15.48
CA LYS A 960 13.92 -24.56 -15.44
C LYS A 960 14.48 -23.50 -16.39
N GLY A 961 15.33 -22.59 -15.89
CA GLY A 961 15.98 -21.55 -16.70
C GLY A 961 16.84 -20.59 -15.86
N PRO A 962 17.57 -19.64 -16.46
CA PRO A 962 18.27 -18.57 -15.71
C PRO A 962 17.30 -17.69 -14.90
N ASP A 963 16.03 -17.63 -15.32
CA ASP A 963 14.90 -17.02 -14.62
C ASP A 963 14.10 -18.03 -13.76
N GLY A 964 14.56 -19.28 -13.66
CA GLY A 964 13.93 -20.38 -12.92
C GLY A 964 14.04 -20.15 -11.42
N ARG A 965 12.99 -19.55 -10.85
CA ARG A 965 12.99 -19.07 -9.48
C ARG A 965 12.85 -20.19 -8.46
N GLU A 966 13.38 -19.91 -7.28
CA GLU A 966 13.54 -20.86 -6.19
C GLU A 966 12.23 -20.95 -5.37
N GLY A 967 11.35 -21.85 -5.83
CA GLY A 967 10.19 -22.36 -5.09
C GLY A 967 8.89 -21.57 -5.25
N PRO A 968 7.76 -22.15 -4.80
CA PRO A 968 6.45 -21.52 -4.95
C PRO A 968 6.22 -20.46 -3.87
N SER A 969 5.25 -19.59 -4.13
CA SER A 969 4.71 -18.71 -3.10
C SER A 969 3.23 -18.44 -3.28
N LEU A 970 2.58 -18.16 -2.15
CA LEU A 970 1.18 -17.80 -2.04
C LEU A 970 1.09 -16.44 -1.36
N GLY A 971 0.13 -15.62 -1.79
CA GLY A 971 -0.45 -14.60 -0.92
C GLY A 971 -0.48 -13.20 -1.49
N THR A 972 0.00 -12.23 -0.72
CA THR A 972 -0.17 -10.79 -0.97
C THR A 972 1.19 -10.12 -1.11
N ASN A 973 1.21 -8.81 -1.36
CA ASN A 973 2.46 -8.05 -1.39
C ASN A 973 3.13 -7.91 -0.02
N PHE A 974 2.48 -8.37 1.05
CA PHE A 974 2.92 -8.29 2.44
C PHE A 974 2.78 -9.66 3.13
N THR A 975 3.51 -9.85 4.23
CA THR A 975 3.59 -11.12 4.92
C THR A 975 2.34 -11.37 5.77
N LEU A 976 1.74 -12.55 5.60
CA LEU A 976 0.61 -13.04 6.37
C LEU A 976 0.98 -14.33 7.09
N ALA A 977 0.63 -14.45 8.36
CA ALA A 977 0.79 -15.69 9.13
C ALA A 977 -0.52 -16.04 9.83
N CYS A 978 -0.90 -17.32 9.83
CA CYS A 978 -2.09 -17.78 10.52
C CYS A 978 -1.92 -19.20 11.11
N PRO A 979 -2.56 -19.50 12.26
CA PRO A 979 -2.69 -20.86 12.77
C PRO A 979 -3.68 -21.64 11.88
N TYR A 980 -3.18 -22.27 10.83
CA TYR A 980 -3.98 -22.74 9.70
C TYR A 980 -5.03 -23.77 10.13
N ALA A 981 -4.62 -24.81 10.87
CA ALA A 981 -5.54 -25.88 11.26
C ALA A 981 -6.67 -25.37 12.15
N ILE A 982 -6.36 -24.47 13.09
CA ILE A 982 -7.36 -23.85 13.97
C ILE A 982 -8.32 -22.98 13.15
N LEU A 983 -7.81 -22.19 12.20
CA LEU A 983 -8.63 -21.27 11.41
C LEU A 983 -9.45 -21.97 10.31
N ALA A 984 -8.96 -23.06 9.73
CA ALA A 984 -9.58 -23.70 8.55
C ALA A 984 -10.33 -24.99 8.89
N HIS A 985 -9.98 -25.66 9.99
CA HIS A 985 -10.45 -27.01 10.34
C HIS A 985 -10.83 -27.13 11.81
N TYR A 986 -11.27 -26.04 12.47
CA TYR A 986 -11.57 -26.03 13.91
C TYR A 986 -12.48 -27.17 14.38
N ALA A 987 -13.52 -27.46 13.59
CA ALA A 987 -14.51 -28.50 13.89
C ALA A 987 -14.07 -29.93 13.48
N GLU A 988 -12.96 -30.07 12.77
CA GLU A 988 -12.49 -31.33 12.17
C GLU A 988 -10.98 -31.58 12.38
N LEU A 989 -10.43 -31.09 13.51
CA LEU A 989 -9.00 -31.14 13.80
C LEU A 989 -8.42 -32.57 13.81
N ASP A 990 -9.10 -33.54 14.42
CA ASP A 990 -8.61 -34.94 14.46
C ASP A 990 -8.56 -35.56 13.05
N TRP A 991 -9.54 -35.21 12.22
CA TRP A 991 -9.57 -35.62 10.81
C TRP A 991 -8.43 -34.97 10.03
N ALA A 992 -8.20 -33.67 10.20
CA ALA A 992 -7.09 -32.96 9.55
C ALA A 992 -5.72 -33.50 9.99
N GLU A 993 -5.53 -33.78 11.29
CA GLU A 993 -4.30 -34.35 11.85
C GLU A 993 -4.01 -35.72 11.24
N SER A 994 -5.04 -36.54 10.94
CA SER A 994 -4.86 -37.85 10.28
C SER A 994 -4.21 -37.78 8.90
N TYR A 995 -4.27 -36.64 8.22
CA TYR A 995 -3.58 -36.40 6.93
C TYR A 995 -2.26 -35.62 7.07
N GLY A 996 -1.85 -35.32 8.30
CA GLY A 996 -0.62 -34.58 8.62
C GLY A 996 -0.81 -33.07 8.79
N VAL A 997 -2.05 -32.56 8.75
CA VAL A 997 -2.35 -31.14 9.02
C VAL A 997 -2.45 -30.95 10.53
N SER A 998 -1.31 -30.68 11.15
CA SER A 998 -1.24 -30.59 12.60
C SER A 998 -2.07 -29.43 13.16
N THR A 999 -2.72 -29.66 14.29
CA THR A 999 -3.40 -28.63 15.10
C THR A 999 -2.53 -27.40 15.40
N ASN A 1000 -1.20 -27.57 15.46
CA ASN A 1000 -0.23 -26.51 15.70
C ASN A 1000 0.38 -25.92 14.41
N LEU A 1001 -0.13 -26.29 13.24
CA LEU A 1001 0.39 -25.84 11.96
C LEU A 1001 0.19 -24.33 11.78
N VAL A 1002 1.29 -23.60 11.63
CA VAL A 1002 1.29 -22.19 11.23
C VAL A 1002 1.60 -22.12 9.74
N ARG A 1003 0.72 -21.47 8.97
CA ARG A 1003 0.96 -21.17 7.56
C ARG A 1003 1.43 -19.73 7.44
N VAL A 1004 2.50 -19.53 6.68
CA VAL A 1004 3.06 -18.23 6.36
C VAL A 1004 3.00 -18.02 4.85
N SER A 1005 2.57 -16.83 4.45
CA SER A 1005 2.60 -16.30 3.09
C SER A 1005 3.56 -15.12 3.13
N VAL A 1006 4.81 -15.30 2.67
CA VAL A 1006 5.85 -14.27 2.76
C VAL A 1006 5.63 -13.21 1.66
N GLY A 1007 5.80 -11.94 2.01
CA GLY A 1007 5.60 -10.80 1.13
C GLY A 1007 6.89 -10.19 0.58
N MET A 1008 6.79 -8.94 0.14
CA MET A 1008 7.87 -8.18 -0.51
C MET A 1008 8.67 -7.31 0.46
N GLU A 1009 8.50 -7.47 1.77
CA GLU A 1009 9.22 -6.66 2.76
C GLU A 1009 10.75 -6.86 2.63
N PRO A 1010 11.56 -5.87 3.07
CA PRO A 1010 13.00 -6.02 3.11
C PRO A 1010 13.42 -7.27 3.89
N ARG A 1011 14.39 -8.02 3.36
CA ARG A 1011 14.83 -9.31 3.93
C ARG A 1011 15.25 -9.22 5.38
N ASP A 1012 15.96 -8.16 5.74
CA ASP A 1012 16.41 -7.91 7.11
C ASP A 1012 15.23 -7.69 8.07
N VAL A 1013 14.20 -6.97 7.62
CA VAL A 1013 12.96 -6.77 8.38
C VAL A 1013 12.26 -8.10 8.61
N LEU A 1014 12.08 -8.90 7.56
CA LEU A 1014 11.45 -10.23 7.66
C LEU A 1014 12.22 -11.15 8.61
N LEU A 1015 13.52 -11.33 8.38
CA LEU A 1015 14.34 -12.20 9.23
C LEU A 1015 14.36 -11.75 10.67
N ASN A 1016 14.41 -10.43 10.94
CA ASN A 1016 14.36 -9.92 12.30
C ASN A 1016 12.99 -10.19 12.97
N ALA A 1017 11.89 -10.09 12.22
CA ALA A 1017 10.56 -10.44 12.73
C ALA A 1017 10.48 -11.94 13.08
N PHE A 1018 10.93 -12.83 12.19
CA PHE A 1018 10.96 -14.28 12.44
C PHE A 1018 11.88 -14.67 13.59
N LYS A 1019 13.08 -14.05 13.71
CA LYS A 1019 13.98 -14.26 14.84
C LYS A 1019 13.35 -13.87 16.18
N LYS A 1020 12.69 -12.71 16.24
CA LYS A 1020 11.97 -12.26 17.44
C LYS A 1020 10.83 -13.21 17.79
N ALA A 1021 10.04 -13.63 16.81
CA ALA A 1021 8.91 -14.54 17.01
C ALA A 1021 9.39 -15.92 17.51
N LEU A 1022 10.44 -16.48 16.90
CA LEU A 1022 11.03 -17.75 17.31
C LEU A 1022 11.55 -17.68 18.75
N LYS A 1023 12.31 -16.62 19.08
CA LYS A 1023 12.82 -16.42 20.44
C LYS A 1023 11.68 -16.33 21.47
N ALA A 1024 10.63 -15.57 21.16
CA ALA A 1024 9.47 -15.44 22.05
C ALA A 1024 8.74 -16.78 22.23
N ALA A 1025 8.65 -17.60 21.17
CA ALA A 1025 8.07 -18.93 21.25
C ALA A 1025 8.92 -19.88 22.12
N GLU A 1026 10.24 -19.84 21.98
CA GLU A 1026 11.18 -20.62 22.80
C GLU A 1026 11.13 -20.22 24.28
N GLU A 1027 11.08 -18.91 24.57
CA GLU A 1027 10.90 -18.38 25.93
C GLU A 1027 9.56 -18.85 26.53
N ALA A 1028 8.47 -18.82 25.75
CA ALA A 1028 7.16 -19.31 26.18
C ALA A 1028 7.15 -20.84 26.42
N HIS A 1029 7.84 -21.62 25.57
CA HIS A 1029 7.97 -23.06 25.74
C HIS A 1029 8.75 -23.41 27.02
N GLN A 1030 9.85 -22.71 27.29
CA GLN A 1030 10.62 -22.87 28.52
C GLN A 1030 9.78 -22.52 29.76
N ALA A 1031 9.03 -21.41 29.72
CA ALA A 1031 8.16 -21.00 30.81
C ALA A 1031 6.97 -21.96 31.05
N ALA A 1032 6.51 -22.68 30.02
CA ALA A 1032 5.48 -23.72 30.17
C ALA A 1032 6.04 -25.06 30.66
N ALA A 1033 7.34 -25.31 30.45
CA ALA A 1033 8.04 -26.50 30.93
C ALA A 1033 8.53 -26.36 32.39
N SER A 1034 8.71 -25.13 32.89
CA SER A 1034 8.99 -24.80 34.28
C SER A 1034 7.73 -24.73 35.13
#